data_AF-A0AAD8U7T5-F1
#
_entry.id   AF-A0AAD8U7T5-F1
#
_cell.length_a   1.000
_cell.length_b   1.000
_cell.length_c   1.000
_cell.angle_alpha   90.00
_cell.angle_beta   90.00
_cell.angle_gamma   90.00
#
_symmetry.space_group_name_H-M   'P 1'
#
loop_
_entity.id
_entity.type
_entity.pdbx_description
1 polymer ?
#
loop_
_entity_poly.entity_id
_entity_poly.type
_entity_poly.pdbx_seq_one_letter_code
_entity_poly.pdbx_strand_id
1 'polypeptide(L)'
;MSASVVRSTALRAGGACVRCRKGKTKCVYENGRAPCKNCAKGMHECYLPSESMAHHHGQSPARHTAAHRPARESLPASVPAGDVRAANPASTTSRHVQTPEKLTPELIQECERVISKTYPACVAFHKPSFIQQLKNASLDPALIYALLTCAARSSPTLIRRYGGQSGATGAAEHFAAKAMGIINQNLDTPSLAEIQAICLIIIHEWGSRNAVRAYIYLGQASRMVQMYRILHSHHAAVSDADRFLQDESFRRVLWLLYILDCLLTSTPGRQPALSANDTADVSLPCSDMNFAFGNAVYVQTINLSDPSRMPSGSRTDEIGEFGQIVMATRIWRDVVQMLMTTTTETFNDNVCTGLMGEIERLRASLSMQYVDKPGQINLHITMGSGFTYAMLHCMLHCASIFINRRRLLQYVTAPGFNLESWRLTPQCHDIIDRLFTSCHSTIAMLTALETGFDKEGIICFPIFMLFSSFTASATVAYLSLKGLTPPNAVETAGHIVRDGLHFMQDGVDTWPLISSWLRHLAVMHRVLGNDAVAGSPTPVPPAPANNHTASVSESGRESGRDSEPPAPLPRRPGVTTINGGSGGVGTPASVSPPPPQPAEIKQSTEMLPQPPIGNGVASAEPAAPVPQDMTASELCSAFERQLLELDDLAAFMGGGV
;
A
#
# COMPACT_ATOMS: atom_id res chain seq x y z
N MET A 1 -12.35 39.99 -21.72
CA MET A 1 -13.18 39.67 -20.54
C MET A 1 -14.38 38.89 -21.03
N SER A 2 -14.61 37.68 -20.52
CA SER A 2 -15.75 36.84 -20.91
C SER A 2 -16.39 36.27 -19.65
N ALA A 3 -17.69 36.51 -19.44
CA ALA A 3 -18.39 36.05 -18.25
C ALA A 3 -18.85 34.58 -18.41
N SER A 4 -18.63 33.76 -17.39
CA SER A 4 -19.10 32.37 -17.36
C SER A 4 -20.59 32.29 -17.00
N VAL A 5 -21.34 31.50 -17.76
CA VAL A 5 -22.80 31.36 -17.60
C VAL A 5 -23.11 30.34 -16.50
N VAL A 6 -23.57 30.81 -15.34
CA VAL A 6 -24.05 29.95 -14.25
C VAL A 6 -25.40 29.33 -14.64
N ARG A 7 -25.44 28.01 -14.84
CA ARG A 7 -26.68 27.27 -15.12
C ARG A 7 -27.64 27.30 -13.93
N SER A 8 -28.68 28.15 -13.99
CA SER A 8 -29.78 28.10 -13.02
C SER A 8 -30.64 26.85 -13.24
N THR A 9 -30.67 25.93 -12.27
CA THR A 9 -31.62 24.83 -12.23
C THR A 9 -33.03 25.34 -11.93
N ALA A 10 -34.04 24.74 -12.58
CA ALA A 10 -35.44 25.07 -12.31
C ALA A 10 -35.90 24.43 -10.99
N LEU A 11 -36.52 25.23 -10.11
CA LEU A 11 -37.01 24.74 -8.82
C LEU A 11 -38.31 23.96 -9.01
N ARG A 12 -38.32 22.68 -8.60
CA ARG A 12 -39.57 21.92 -8.45
C ARG A 12 -40.37 22.54 -7.30
N ALA A 13 -41.69 22.63 -7.45
CA ALA A 13 -42.55 23.32 -6.47
C ALA A 13 -42.61 22.58 -5.12
N GLY A 14 -42.64 23.33 -4.01
CA GLY A 14 -42.87 22.79 -2.67
C GLY A 14 -42.38 23.69 -1.51
N GLY A 15 -41.26 24.37 -1.68
CA GLY A 15 -40.63 25.18 -0.61
C GLY A 15 -41.08 26.64 -0.55
N ALA A 16 -41.23 27.18 0.68
CA ALA A 16 -41.33 28.62 0.94
C ALA A 16 -39.94 29.23 1.21
N CYS A 17 -39.66 30.42 0.66
CA CYS A 17 -38.37 31.11 0.86
C CYS A 17 -38.13 31.50 2.32
N VAL A 18 -36.87 31.65 2.74
CA VAL A 18 -36.49 31.90 4.15
C VAL A 18 -37.22 33.11 4.74
N ARG A 19 -37.36 34.21 3.96
CA ARG A 19 -38.09 35.40 4.40
C ARG A 19 -39.58 35.12 4.62
N CYS A 20 -40.26 34.49 3.65
CA CYS A 20 -41.69 34.19 3.79
C CYS A 20 -41.95 33.18 4.93
N ARG A 21 -41.02 32.23 5.14
CA ARG A 21 -41.06 31.27 6.25
C ARG A 21 -40.91 31.97 7.62
N LYS A 22 -39.90 32.84 7.79
CA LYS A 22 -39.71 33.64 9.03
C LYS A 22 -40.89 34.59 9.27
N GLY A 23 -41.43 35.22 8.23
CA GLY A 23 -42.57 36.14 8.32
C GLY A 23 -43.96 35.48 8.33
N LYS A 24 -44.06 34.15 8.28
CA LYS A 24 -45.33 33.39 8.17
C LYS A 24 -46.28 33.87 7.05
N THR A 25 -45.73 34.38 5.93
CA THR A 25 -46.53 34.88 4.79
C THR A 25 -46.54 33.90 3.61
N LYS A 26 -47.61 33.93 2.80
CA LYS A 26 -47.77 33.02 1.65
C LYS A 26 -46.68 33.29 0.59
N CYS A 27 -45.79 32.31 0.39
CA CYS A 27 -44.79 32.33 -0.66
C CYS A 27 -45.40 31.83 -1.98
N VAL A 28 -45.36 32.63 -3.05
CA VAL A 28 -45.85 32.27 -4.38
C VAL A 28 -44.83 32.72 -5.43
N TYR A 29 -44.41 31.81 -6.31
CA TYR A 29 -43.57 32.10 -7.47
C TYR A 29 -44.44 32.04 -8.72
N GLU A 30 -44.42 33.09 -9.57
CA GLU A 30 -45.26 33.12 -10.78
C GLU A 30 -44.67 32.24 -11.89
N ASN A 31 -43.35 32.31 -12.09
CA ASN A 31 -42.63 31.57 -13.15
C ASN A 31 -41.72 30.44 -12.61
N GLY A 32 -42.02 29.89 -11.42
CA GLY A 32 -41.21 28.85 -10.77
C GLY A 32 -39.77 29.26 -10.40
N ARG A 33 -39.43 30.55 -10.50
CA ARG A 33 -38.11 31.14 -10.22
C ARG A 33 -38.22 32.23 -9.16
N ALA A 34 -37.14 32.42 -8.40
CA ALA A 34 -37.01 33.55 -7.50
C ALA A 34 -36.86 34.90 -8.27
N PRO A 35 -37.27 36.04 -7.68
CA PRO A 35 -37.92 36.18 -6.38
C PRO A 35 -39.41 35.77 -6.38
N CYS A 36 -39.92 35.33 -5.23
CA CYS A 36 -41.35 35.13 -5.04
C CYS A 36 -42.09 36.48 -5.01
N LYS A 37 -43.38 36.49 -5.35
CA LYS A 37 -44.21 37.71 -5.50
C LYS A 37 -44.17 38.64 -4.28
N ASN A 38 -44.12 38.06 -3.07
CA ASN A 38 -44.08 38.83 -1.82
C ASN A 38 -42.68 39.45 -1.54
N CYS A 39 -41.60 38.75 -1.92
CA CYS A 39 -40.25 39.32 -1.88
C CYS A 39 -40.04 40.37 -2.97
N ALA A 40 -40.55 40.13 -4.19
CA ALA A 40 -40.47 41.06 -5.32
C ALA A 40 -41.14 42.40 -4.98
N LYS A 41 -42.37 42.38 -4.45
CA LYS A 41 -43.11 43.59 -4.05
C LYS A 41 -42.39 44.42 -2.97
N GLY A 42 -41.59 43.79 -2.11
CA GLY A 42 -40.79 44.47 -1.09
C GLY A 42 -39.32 44.76 -1.48
N MET A 43 -38.89 44.42 -2.70
CA MET A 43 -37.48 44.45 -3.11
C MET A 43 -36.55 43.72 -2.12
N HIS A 44 -36.93 42.50 -1.73
CA HIS A 44 -36.20 41.70 -0.76
C HIS A 44 -35.59 40.45 -1.37
N GLU A 45 -34.44 40.04 -0.84
CA GLU A 45 -33.76 38.79 -1.22
C GLU A 45 -34.66 37.56 -0.98
N CYS A 46 -34.56 36.57 -1.86
CA CYS A 46 -35.52 35.47 -1.93
C CYS A 46 -34.85 34.14 -2.28
N TYR A 47 -34.20 33.53 -1.29
CA TYR A 47 -33.62 32.20 -1.40
C TYR A 47 -34.45 31.17 -0.63
N LEU A 48 -34.42 29.92 -1.10
CA LEU A 48 -34.87 28.76 -0.32
C LEU A 48 -33.77 28.37 0.68
N PRO A 49 -34.11 27.87 1.88
CA PRO A 49 -33.12 27.27 2.75
C PRO A 49 -32.58 25.99 2.08
N SER A 50 -31.30 25.95 1.76
CA SER A 50 -30.61 24.69 1.45
C SER A 50 -30.39 23.91 2.76
N GLU A 51 -30.47 22.58 2.68
CA GLU A 51 -30.28 21.71 3.86
C GLU A 51 -28.85 21.77 4.42
N SER A 52 -27.91 22.35 3.67
CA SER A 52 -26.51 22.56 4.01
C SER A 52 -26.20 23.81 4.87
N MET A 53 -27.18 24.67 5.19
CA MET A 53 -26.93 25.97 5.85
C MET A 53 -27.85 26.23 7.05
N ALA A 54 -27.90 25.28 7.99
CA ALA A 54 -28.73 25.35 9.20
C ALA A 54 -28.02 25.90 10.46
N HIS A 55 -26.68 25.96 10.48
CA HIS A 55 -25.90 26.40 11.65
C HIS A 55 -24.79 27.39 11.31
N HIS A 56 -25.14 28.68 11.20
CA HIS A 56 -24.31 29.80 11.64
C HIS A 56 -25.17 31.06 11.68
N HIS A 57 -25.28 31.72 12.84
CA HIS A 57 -26.03 32.96 13.00
C HIS A 57 -25.13 34.01 13.68
N GLY A 58 -24.93 35.16 13.02
CA GLY A 58 -24.36 36.36 13.64
C GLY A 58 -22.91 36.70 13.28
N GLN A 59 -22.71 37.41 12.17
CA GLN A 59 -22.40 38.86 12.18
C GLN A 59 -22.46 39.41 10.74
N SER A 60 -22.59 40.74 10.58
CA SER A 60 -22.68 41.39 9.26
C SER A 60 -21.34 42.04 8.86
N PRO A 61 -20.90 41.97 7.59
CA PRO A 61 -19.65 42.58 7.15
C PRO A 61 -19.80 44.08 6.86
N ALA A 62 -18.82 44.89 7.25
CA ALA A 62 -18.78 46.32 6.98
C ALA A 62 -17.38 46.85 6.61
N ARG A 63 -17.13 46.94 5.30
CA ARG A 63 -16.18 47.83 4.58
C ARG A 63 -14.67 47.78 4.87
N HIS A 64 -13.94 47.75 3.76
CA HIS A 64 -12.50 47.97 3.58
C HIS A 64 -11.99 49.33 4.11
N THR A 65 -10.70 49.43 4.47
CA THR A 65 -9.64 50.04 3.59
C THR A 65 -8.20 49.90 4.12
N ALA A 66 -7.29 49.46 3.24
CA ALA A 66 -5.90 49.90 3.00
C ALA A 66 -4.78 49.93 4.09
N ALA A 67 -3.60 49.43 3.65
CA ALA A 67 -2.23 49.99 3.80
C ALA A 67 -1.20 49.47 4.85
N HIS A 68 0.00 49.16 4.32
CA HIS A 68 1.39 49.14 4.89
C HIS A 68 1.83 48.31 6.13
N ARG A 69 2.75 47.35 5.85
CA ARG A 69 4.12 47.09 6.42
C ARG A 69 4.52 47.63 7.83
N PRO A 70 5.51 47.00 8.50
CA PRO A 70 5.92 45.58 8.58
C PRO A 70 6.18 45.11 10.05
N ALA A 71 6.82 43.96 10.27
CA ALA A 71 7.04 43.34 11.59
C ALA A 71 8.39 43.68 12.27
N ARG A 72 8.43 43.60 13.63
CA ARG A 72 9.63 43.18 14.39
C ARG A 72 9.34 42.81 15.87
N GLU A 73 10.23 41.95 16.39
CA GLU A 73 10.67 41.74 17.79
C GLU A 73 9.69 41.49 18.96
N SER A 74 9.75 40.23 19.40
CA SER A 74 9.93 39.74 20.78
C SER A 74 10.34 40.73 21.87
N LEU A 75 9.77 40.57 23.08
CA LEU A 75 10.46 40.23 24.35
C LEU A 75 9.41 40.03 25.48
N PRO A 76 9.73 39.42 26.65
CA PRO A 76 8.74 38.85 27.57
C PRO A 76 8.30 39.76 28.72
N ALA A 77 7.21 39.36 29.39
CA ALA A 77 6.80 39.82 30.72
C ALA A 77 6.42 38.61 31.59
N SER A 78 6.44 38.76 32.92
CA SER A 78 6.44 37.64 33.88
C SER A 78 5.59 37.92 35.13
N VAL A 79 5.31 36.84 35.90
CA VAL A 79 4.66 36.87 37.25
C VAL A 79 3.14 37.20 37.19
N PRO A 80 2.27 36.74 38.13
CA PRO A 80 2.46 35.84 39.29
C PRO A 80 1.78 34.47 39.18
N ALA A 81 2.02 33.62 40.18
CA ALA A 81 1.21 32.44 40.47
C ALA A 81 0.00 32.81 41.37
N GLY A 82 -1.11 32.08 41.24
CA GLY A 82 -2.20 32.09 42.22
C GLY A 82 -3.61 32.11 41.65
N ASP A 83 -4.17 30.94 41.33
CA ASP A 83 -5.51 30.56 41.83
C ASP A 83 -5.72 29.04 41.65
N VAL A 84 -6.12 28.33 42.70
CA VAL A 84 -6.53 26.92 42.60
C VAL A 84 -8.01 26.89 42.21
N ARG A 85 -8.32 26.49 40.97
CA ARG A 85 -9.70 26.25 40.53
C ARG A 85 -9.89 24.79 40.17
N ALA A 86 -10.93 24.20 40.75
CA ALA A 86 -11.19 22.78 40.71
C ALA A 86 -11.48 22.28 39.29
N ALA A 87 -11.16 21.00 39.04
CA ALA A 87 -11.52 20.34 37.80
C ALA A 87 -13.04 20.33 37.62
N ASN A 88 -13.53 20.78 36.47
CA ASN A 88 -14.92 20.57 36.06
C ASN A 88 -15.13 19.08 35.80
N PRO A 89 -16.06 18.39 36.48
CA PRO A 89 -16.45 17.04 36.11
C PRO A 89 -17.21 17.09 34.77
N ALA A 90 -16.58 16.59 33.70
CA ALA A 90 -17.22 16.49 32.40
C ALA A 90 -18.48 15.60 32.49
N SER A 91 -19.56 16.02 31.84
CA SER A 91 -20.86 15.35 31.91
C SER A 91 -20.79 13.92 31.38
N THR A 92 -21.05 12.94 32.24
CA THR A 92 -21.11 11.51 31.89
C THR A 92 -22.37 11.17 31.07
N THR A 93 -22.39 11.59 29.81
CA THR A 93 -23.26 10.97 28.81
C THR A 93 -22.87 9.51 28.68
N SER A 94 -23.72 8.60 29.15
CA SER A 94 -23.50 7.15 29.03
C SER A 94 -23.52 6.75 27.56
N ARG A 95 -22.34 6.70 26.93
CA ARG A 95 -22.17 6.11 25.60
C ARG A 95 -22.40 4.61 25.74
N HIS A 96 -23.29 4.05 24.93
CA HIS A 96 -23.60 2.63 24.95
C HIS A 96 -22.48 1.84 24.25
N VAL A 97 -21.33 1.74 24.90
CA VAL A 97 -20.19 0.92 24.47
C VAL A 97 -20.70 -0.51 24.35
N GLN A 98 -20.75 -1.03 23.11
CA GLN A 98 -20.93 -2.46 22.90
C GLN A 98 -19.78 -3.16 23.61
N THR A 99 -20.09 -3.97 24.62
CA THR A 99 -19.07 -4.73 25.36
C THR A 99 -18.24 -5.52 24.36
N PRO A 100 -16.90 -5.35 24.31
CA PRO A 100 -16.09 -6.02 23.31
C PRO A 100 -16.29 -7.52 23.41
N GLU A 101 -16.60 -8.12 22.26
CA GLU A 101 -16.80 -9.55 22.07
C GLU A 101 -15.60 -10.28 22.68
N LYS A 102 -15.84 -11.08 23.73
CA LYS A 102 -14.79 -11.55 24.66
C LYS A 102 -13.69 -12.26 23.88
N LEU A 103 -12.49 -11.66 23.80
CA LEU A 103 -11.43 -12.14 22.91
C LEU A 103 -11.11 -13.61 23.19
N THR A 104 -11.22 -14.44 22.16
CA THR A 104 -10.80 -15.83 22.24
C THR A 104 -9.27 -15.90 22.23
N PRO A 105 -8.64 -16.94 22.83
CA PRO A 105 -7.19 -17.13 22.76
C PRO A 105 -6.64 -17.17 21.32
N GLU A 106 -7.45 -17.66 20.39
CA GLU A 106 -7.21 -17.66 18.94
C GLU A 106 -7.07 -16.24 18.37
N LEU A 107 -8.00 -15.31 18.69
CA LEU A 107 -7.91 -13.92 18.25
C LEU A 107 -6.72 -13.19 18.89
N ILE A 108 -6.36 -13.54 20.14
CA ILE A 108 -5.15 -13.03 20.81
C ILE A 108 -3.90 -13.49 20.05
N GLN A 109 -3.78 -14.78 19.72
CA GLN A 109 -2.65 -15.34 18.98
C GLN A 109 -2.48 -14.70 17.59
N GLU A 110 -3.57 -14.39 16.90
CA GLU A 110 -3.56 -13.69 15.61
C GLU A 110 -3.02 -12.25 15.74
N CYS A 111 -3.38 -11.51 16.79
CA CYS A 111 -2.79 -10.20 17.09
C CYS A 111 -1.29 -10.30 17.41
N GLU A 112 -0.87 -11.29 18.21
CA GLU A 112 0.56 -11.52 18.50
C GLU A 112 1.37 -11.85 17.25
N ARG A 113 0.80 -12.61 16.30
CA ARG A 113 1.42 -13.00 15.02
C ARG A 113 1.74 -11.81 14.13
N VAL A 114 0.78 -10.90 13.93
CA VAL A 114 0.94 -9.71 13.08
C VAL A 114 2.12 -8.87 13.55
N ILE A 115 2.15 -8.56 14.86
CA ILE A 115 3.18 -7.72 15.49
C ILE A 115 4.54 -8.42 15.57
N SER A 116 4.56 -9.76 15.66
CA SER A 116 5.80 -10.50 15.87
C SER A 116 6.48 -11.02 14.62
N LYS A 117 5.79 -11.13 13.48
CA LYS A 117 6.32 -11.83 12.29
C LYS A 117 6.06 -11.19 10.93
N THR A 118 5.02 -10.36 10.74
CA THR A 118 4.45 -10.16 9.38
C THR A 118 4.22 -8.73 8.90
N TYR A 119 4.34 -7.69 9.74
CA TYR A 119 3.93 -6.34 9.35
C TYR A 119 4.93 -5.25 9.75
N PRO A 120 5.71 -4.66 8.81
CA PRO A 120 6.64 -3.58 9.11
C PRO A 120 6.02 -2.35 9.78
N ALA A 121 4.73 -2.06 9.54
CA ALA A 121 4.04 -0.96 10.23
C ALA A 121 3.95 -1.17 11.77
N CYS A 122 4.05 -2.42 12.25
CA CYS A 122 4.00 -2.72 13.69
C CYS A 122 5.25 -2.30 14.47
N VAL A 123 6.35 -1.89 13.81
CA VAL A 123 7.50 -1.29 14.52
C VAL A 123 7.13 0.03 15.21
N ALA A 124 6.00 0.64 14.85
CA ALA A 124 5.47 1.81 15.55
C ALA A 124 4.79 1.50 16.91
N PHE A 125 4.72 0.22 17.31
CA PHE A 125 4.08 -0.21 18.57
C PHE A 125 5.14 -0.70 19.57
N HIS A 126 5.02 -0.30 20.84
CA HIS A 126 5.93 -0.78 21.89
C HIS A 126 5.62 -2.24 22.25
N LYS A 127 6.24 -3.18 21.52
CA LYS A 127 5.95 -4.62 21.57
C LYS A 127 5.87 -5.22 23.01
N PRO A 128 6.77 -4.90 23.97
CA PRO A 128 6.65 -5.40 25.34
C PRO A 128 5.34 -4.98 26.03
N SER A 129 5.04 -3.68 26.08
CA SER A 129 3.81 -3.15 26.70
C SER A 129 2.57 -3.64 25.96
N PHE A 130 2.62 -3.70 24.63
CA PHE A 130 1.51 -4.18 23.81
C PHE A 130 1.12 -5.62 24.17
N ILE A 131 2.09 -6.54 24.19
CA ILE A 131 1.85 -7.96 24.47
C ILE A 131 1.32 -8.16 25.89
N GLN A 132 1.80 -7.35 26.84
CA GLN A 132 1.27 -7.31 28.21
C GLN A 132 -0.18 -6.81 28.27
N GLN A 133 -0.51 -5.70 27.59
CA GLN A 133 -1.86 -5.14 27.54
C GLN A 133 -2.87 -6.08 26.88
N LEU A 134 -2.46 -6.76 25.79
CA LEU A 134 -3.29 -7.77 25.12
C LEU A 134 -3.61 -8.95 26.05
N LYS A 135 -2.60 -9.48 26.76
CA LYS A 135 -2.77 -10.59 27.72
C LYS A 135 -3.59 -10.21 28.95
N ASN A 136 -3.50 -8.95 29.37
CA ASN A 136 -4.29 -8.40 30.48
C ASN A 136 -5.71 -7.94 30.04
N ALA A 137 -6.08 -8.11 28.77
CA ALA A 137 -7.33 -7.60 28.18
C ALA A 137 -7.56 -6.09 28.42
N SER A 138 -6.48 -5.31 28.51
CA SER A 138 -6.46 -3.87 28.77
C SER A 138 -6.02 -3.03 27.57
N LEU A 139 -5.97 -3.66 26.39
CA LEU A 139 -5.62 -3.03 25.12
C LEU A 139 -6.85 -2.38 24.48
N ASP A 140 -6.66 -1.29 23.75
CA ASP A 140 -7.75 -0.58 23.10
C ASP A 140 -8.53 -1.45 22.08
N PRO A 141 -9.87 -1.50 22.15
CA PRO A 141 -10.69 -2.31 21.24
C PRO A 141 -10.60 -1.94 19.75
N ALA A 142 -10.39 -0.67 19.39
CA ALA A 142 -10.22 -0.29 17.98
C ALA A 142 -8.87 -0.79 17.44
N LEU A 143 -7.81 -0.70 18.24
CA LEU A 143 -6.49 -1.23 17.89
C LEU A 143 -6.50 -2.76 17.78
N ILE A 144 -7.22 -3.47 18.65
CA ILE A 144 -7.48 -4.91 18.52
C ILE A 144 -8.12 -5.24 17.16
N TYR A 145 -9.22 -4.57 16.79
CA TYR A 145 -9.90 -4.86 15.53
C TYR A 145 -9.05 -4.44 14.31
N ALA A 146 -8.24 -3.39 14.41
CA ALA A 146 -7.31 -3.02 13.35
C ALA A 146 -6.17 -4.05 13.15
N LEU A 147 -5.70 -4.69 14.22
CA LEU A 147 -4.75 -5.80 14.11
C LEU A 147 -5.39 -7.07 13.55
N LEU A 148 -6.63 -7.40 13.95
CA LEU A 148 -7.40 -8.49 13.36
C LEU A 148 -7.71 -8.25 11.88
N THR A 149 -7.84 -7.00 11.44
CA THR A 149 -7.96 -6.61 10.03
C THR A 149 -6.70 -7.04 9.26
N CYS A 150 -5.50 -6.74 9.77
CA CYS A 150 -4.25 -7.19 9.18
C CYS A 150 -4.06 -8.72 9.28
N ALA A 151 -4.45 -9.35 10.39
CA ALA A 151 -4.32 -10.79 10.58
C ALA A 151 -5.20 -11.59 9.61
N ALA A 152 -6.44 -11.14 9.41
CA ALA A 152 -7.43 -11.78 8.55
C ALA A 152 -7.05 -11.80 7.06
N ARG A 153 -6.08 -10.99 6.63
CA ARG A 153 -5.49 -11.05 5.29
C ARG A 153 -4.74 -12.36 5.02
N SER A 154 -4.20 -13.02 6.04
CA SER A 154 -3.34 -14.20 5.87
C SER A 154 -3.51 -15.31 6.92
N SER A 155 -4.63 -15.29 7.65
CA SER A 155 -5.04 -16.38 8.54
C SER A 155 -6.09 -17.26 7.86
N PRO A 156 -5.77 -18.52 7.48
CA PRO A 156 -6.75 -19.44 6.92
C PRO A 156 -8.00 -19.62 7.80
N THR A 157 -7.84 -19.54 9.13
CA THR A 157 -8.94 -19.71 10.09
C THR A 157 -9.86 -18.49 10.13
N LEU A 158 -9.32 -17.27 10.10
CA LEU A 158 -10.14 -16.04 10.01
C LEU A 158 -10.79 -15.91 8.62
N ILE A 159 -10.06 -16.22 7.55
CA ILE A 159 -10.59 -16.25 6.17
C ILE A 159 -11.80 -17.18 6.09
N ARG A 160 -11.68 -18.41 6.59
CA ARG A 160 -12.78 -19.39 6.60
C ARG A 160 -13.97 -18.97 7.46
N ARG A 161 -13.77 -18.22 8.54
CA ARG A 161 -14.85 -17.83 9.47
C ARG A 161 -15.57 -16.54 9.08
N TYR A 162 -14.85 -15.56 8.50
CA TYR A 162 -15.36 -14.21 8.26
C TYR A 162 -15.30 -13.76 6.79
N GLY A 163 -14.71 -14.54 5.88
CA GLY A 163 -14.44 -14.12 4.49
C GLY A 163 -15.65 -14.04 3.58
N GLY A 164 -16.70 -14.84 3.82
CA GLY A 164 -17.84 -14.95 2.90
C GLY A 164 -17.42 -15.28 1.47
N GLN A 165 -18.05 -14.65 0.48
CA GLN A 165 -17.62 -14.74 -0.93
C GLN A 165 -16.37 -13.93 -1.26
N SER A 166 -15.83 -13.13 -0.33
CA SER A 166 -14.74 -12.17 -0.56
C SER A 166 -13.41 -12.55 0.11
N GLY A 167 -13.29 -13.78 0.59
CA GLY A 167 -12.03 -14.37 1.09
C GLY A 167 -11.30 -13.50 2.11
N ALA A 168 -10.00 -13.32 1.92
CA ALA A 168 -9.14 -12.49 2.78
C ALA A 168 -9.59 -11.02 2.87
N THR A 169 -10.13 -10.45 1.79
CA THR A 169 -10.63 -9.07 1.81
C THR A 169 -11.92 -8.94 2.62
N GLY A 170 -12.85 -9.91 2.51
CA GLY A 170 -14.08 -9.93 3.32
C GLY A 170 -13.80 -10.11 4.80
N ALA A 171 -12.87 -11.02 5.15
CA ALA A 171 -12.50 -11.29 6.53
C ALA A 171 -11.81 -10.08 7.18
N ALA A 172 -10.99 -9.35 6.43
CA ALA A 172 -10.39 -8.10 6.88
C ALA A 172 -11.43 -6.97 7.03
N GLU A 173 -12.33 -6.78 6.06
CA GLU A 173 -13.36 -5.73 6.12
C GLU A 173 -14.31 -5.90 7.31
N HIS A 174 -14.63 -7.14 7.72
CA HIS A 174 -15.40 -7.44 8.93
C HIS A 174 -14.80 -6.82 10.19
N PHE A 175 -13.47 -6.86 10.34
CA PHE A 175 -12.78 -6.25 11.47
C PHE A 175 -12.52 -4.75 11.24
N ALA A 176 -12.26 -4.31 10.00
CA ALA A 176 -12.06 -2.89 9.69
C ALA A 176 -13.30 -2.05 10.02
N ALA A 177 -14.50 -2.59 9.72
CA ALA A 177 -15.77 -1.96 10.06
C ALA A 177 -15.98 -1.86 11.59
N LYS A 178 -15.59 -2.88 12.37
CA LYS A 178 -15.62 -2.84 13.84
C LYS A 178 -14.66 -1.77 14.39
N ALA A 179 -13.42 -1.69 13.87
CA ALA A 179 -12.44 -0.69 14.29
C ALA A 179 -12.91 0.75 14.00
N MET A 180 -13.27 1.05 12.75
CA MET A 180 -13.75 2.38 12.35
C MET A 180 -15.07 2.76 13.02
N GLY A 181 -15.92 1.77 13.32
CA GLY A 181 -17.15 1.97 14.10
C GLY A 181 -16.90 2.54 15.50
N ILE A 182 -15.78 2.20 16.14
CA ILE A 182 -15.38 2.75 17.45
C ILE A 182 -14.72 4.11 17.29
N ILE A 183 -13.72 4.22 16.40
CA ILE A 183 -12.97 5.46 16.11
C ILE A 183 -13.93 6.63 15.80
N ASN A 184 -14.95 6.38 14.96
CA ASN A 184 -15.91 7.41 14.55
C ASN A 184 -16.87 7.85 15.67
N GLN A 185 -16.91 7.17 16.82
CA GLN A 185 -17.64 7.62 18.02
C GLN A 185 -16.79 8.51 18.94
N ASN A 186 -15.47 8.55 18.74
CA ASN A 186 -14.48 9.15 19.64
C ASN A 186 -13.67 10.30 19.00
N LEU A 187 -14.09 10.82 17.84
CA LEU A 187 -13.33 11.80 17.04
C LEU A 187 -12.88 13.05 17.81
N ASP A 188 -13.65 13.49 18.81
CA ASP A 188 -13.36 14.66 19.65
C ASP A 188 -12.24 14.41 20.69
N THR A 189 -11.87 13.14 20.93
CA THR A 189 -10.96 12.69 21.99
C THR A 189 -9.88 11.76 21.43
N PRO A 190 -9.01 12.23 20.51
CA PRO A 190 -8.06 11.37 19.80
C PRO A 190 -7.02 10.74 20.74
N SER A 191 -7.00 9.41 20.82
CA SER A 191 -5.96 8.64 21.52
C SER A 191 -4.86 8.15 20.57
N LEU A 192 -3.68 7.83 21.12
CA LEU A 192 -2.58 7.25 20.33
C LEU A 192 -2.95 5.88 19.76
N ALA A 193 -3.73 5.08 20.50
CA ALA A 193 -4.17 3.75 20.07
C ALA A 193 -5.15 3.80 18.89
N GLU A 194 -6.05 4.78 18.85
CA GLU A 194 -6.93 5.00 17.70
C GLU A 194 -6.14 5.49 16.48
N ILE A 195 -5.13 6.35 16.65
CA ILE A 195 -4.26 6.76 15.53
C ILE A 195 -3.47 5.54 15.00
N GLN A 196 -2.92 4.71 15.89
CA GLN A 196 -2.29 3.42 15.54
C GLN A 196 -3.24 2.49 14.79
N ALA A 197 -4.50 2.41 15.23
CA ALA A 197 -5.54 1.64 14.56
C ALA A 197 -5.81 2.16 13.15
N ILE A 198 -6.00 3.47 12.98
CA ILE A 198 -6.25 4.07 11.66
C ILE A 198 -5.06 3.83 10.71
N CYS A 199 -3.80 3.88 11.18
CA CYS A 199 -2.63 3.55 10.36
C CYS A 199 -2.71 2.15 9.72
N LEU A 200 -3.19 1.14 10.46
CA LEU A 200 -3.41 -0.21 9.94
C LEU A 200 -4.60 -0.27 8.97
N ILE A 201 -5.71 0.42 9.31
CA ILE A 201 -6.88 0.48 8.42
C ILE A 201 -6.55 1.18 7.10
N ILE A 202 -5.74 2.25 7.10
CA ILE A 202 -5.27 2.94 5.87
C ILE A 202 -4.63 1.94 4.89
N ILE A 203 -3.77 1.03 5.38
CA ILE A 203 -3.10 0.03 4.55
C ILE A 203 -4.10 -1.02 4.04
N HIS A 204 -5.07 -1.44 4.88
CA HIS A 204 -6.18 -2.29 4.45
C HIS A 204 -7.01 -1.65 3.32
N GLU A 205 -7.41 -0.38 3.46
CA GLU A 205 -8.18 0.33 2.44
C GLU A 205 -7.42 0.43 1.11
N TRP A 206 -6.13 0.76 1.19
CA TRP A 206 -5.26 0.85 0.02
C TRP A 206 -5.17 -0.49 -0.71
N GLY A 207 -4.87 -1.57 0.00
CA GLY A 207 -4.81 -2.93 -0.55
C GLY A 207 -6.16 -3.46 -1.08
N SER A 208 -7.28 -3.01 -0.50
CA SER A 208 -8.65 -3.25 -0.98
C SER A 208 -9.02 -2.49 -2.25
N ARG A 209 -8.14 -1.65 -2.81
CA ARG A 209 -8.44 -0.65 -3.86
C ARG A 209 -9.40 0.47 -3.45
N ASN A 210 -9.72 0.60 -2.15
CA ASN A 210 -10.50 1.69 -1.60
C ASN A 210 -9.63 2.97 -1.43
N ALA A 211 -8.90 3.36 -2.48
CA ALA A 211 -7.88 4.41 -2.43
C ALA A 211 -8.42 5.81 -2.05
N VAL A 212 -9.75 5.99 -2.02
CA VAL A 212 -10.44 7.16 -1.46
C VAL A 212 -10.61 7.04 0.06
N ARG A 213 -11.07 5.88 0.59
CA ARG A 213 -11.14 5.64 2.05
C ARG A 213 -9.75 5.78 2.67
N ALA A 214 -8.73 5.18 2.06
CA ALA A 214 -7.33 5.31 2.48
C ALA A 214 -6.87 6.78 2.62
N TYR A 215 -7.21 7.63 1.64
CA TYR A 215 -6.81 9.05 1.64
C TYR A 215 -7.60 9.90 2.66
N ILE A 216 -8.90 9.62 2.84
CA ILE A 216 -9.71 10.29 3.86
C ILE A 216 -9.25 9.90 5.27
N TYR A 217 -8.98 8.62 5.51
CA TYR A 217 -8.47 8.13 6.80
C TYR A 217 -7.06 8.62 7.11
N LEU A 218 -6.20 8.77 6.10
CA LEU A 218 -4.90 9.46 6.22
C LEU A 218 -5.09 10.91 6.67
N GLY A 219 -5.98 11.67 6.03
CA GLY A 219 -6.31 13.03 6.47
C GLY A 219 -6.86 13.09 7.91
N GLN A 220 -7.73 12.15 8.28
CA GLN A 220 -8.27 12.01 9.64
C GLN A 220 -7.16 11.74 10.66
N ALA A 221 -6.30 10.75 10.43
CA ALA A 221 -5.20 10.41 11.32
C ALA A 221 -4.17 11.54 11.45
N SER A 222 -3.85 12.26 10.37
CA SER A 222 -2.98 13.43 10.41
C SER A 222 -3.56 14.57 11.26
N ARG A 223 -4.89 14.79 11.25
CA ARG A 223 -5.53 15.74 12.17
C ARG A 223 -5.54 15.25 13.61
N MET A 224 -5.75 13.95 13.83
CA MET A 224 -5.73 13.35 15.17
C MET A 224 -4.32 13.41 15.79
N VAL A 225 -3.25 13.13 15.04
CA VAL A 225 -1.87 13.19 15.54
C VAL A 225 -1.41 14.64 15.80
N GLN A 226 -1.83 15.60 14.97
CA GLN A 226 -1.64 17.04 15.20
C GLN A 226 -2.29 17.48 16.53
N MET A 227 -3.55 17.10 16.76
CA MET A 227 -4.26 17.45 17.99
C MET A 227 -3.70 16.71 19.22
N TYR A 228 -3.37 15.42 19.08
CA TYR A 228 -2.73 14.62 20.12
C TYR A 228 -1.42 15.27 20.59
N ARG A 229 -0.57 15.73 19.65
CA ARG A 229 0.68 16.44 19.94
C ARG A 229 0.46 17.66 20.83
N ILE A 230 -0.59 18.46 20.54
CA ILE A 230 -0.94 19.66 21.31
C ILE A 230 -1.45 19.27 22.71
N LEU A 231 -2.43 18.37 22.79
CA LEU A 231 -3.06 17.98 24.05
C LEU A 231 -2.08 17.35 25.04
N HIS A 232 -1.16 16.51 24.55
CA HIS A 232 -0.27 15.72 25.42
C HIS A 232 1.10 16.38 25.67
N SER A 233 1.39 17.54 25.09
CA SER A 233 2.67 18.27 25.24
C SER A 233 3.04 18.69 26.67
N HIS A 234 2.14 18.52 27.65
CA HIS A 234 2.28 19.02 29.02
C HIS A 234 1.93 18.00 30.13
N HIS A 235 1.76 16.71 29.82
CA HIS A 235 1.48 15.72 30.86
C HIS A 235 2.72 15.40 31.72
N ALA A 236 2.52 15.39 33.04
CA ALA A 236 3.50 14.85 33.97
C ALA A 236 3.42 13.30 33.96
N ALA A 237 4.41 12.67 33.35
CA ALA A 237 4.58 11.22 33.41
C ALA A 237 4.98 10.75 34.82
N VAL A 238 4.70 9.49 35.14
CA VAL A 238 5.02 8.88 36.44
C VAL A 238 6.53 8.63 36.60
N SER A 239 7.24 8.34 35.50
CA SER A 239 8.69 8.25 35.45
C SER A 239 9.26 8.82 34.14
N ASP A 240 10.58 9.06 34.10
CA ASP A 240 11.28 9.47 32.88
C ASP A 240 11.22 8.39 31.77
N ALA A 241 11.23 7.11 32.16
CA ALA A 241 11.10 5.99 31.22
C ALA A 241 9.69 5.91 30.61
N ASP A 242 8.64 6.09 31.42
CA ASP A 242 7.25 6.16 30.92
C ASP A 242 7.07 7.33 29.95
N ARG A 243 7.67 8.49 30.26
CA ARG A 243 7.66 9.66 29.36
C ARG A 243 8.33 9.34 28.04
N PHE A 244 9.54 8.78 28.08
CA PHE A 244 10.29 8.43 26.88
C PHE A 244 9.55 7.40 26.02
N LEU A 245 8.92 6.38 26.62
CA LEU A 245 8.13 5.38 25.89
C LEU A 245 6.87 5.99 25.23
N GLN A 246 6.21 6.94 25.90
CA GLN A 246 5.09 7.68 25.30
C GLN A 246 5.56 8.59 24.15
N ASP A 247 6.63 9.34 24.35
CA ASP A 247 7.21 10.23 23.34
C ASP A 247 7.73 9.45 22.11
N GLU A 248 8.40 8.31 22.30
CA GLU A 248 8.88 7.44 21.20
C GLU A 248 7.72 6.76 20.47
N SER A 249 6.71 6.27 21.20
CA SER A 249 5.50 5.73 20.59
C SER A 249 4.78 6.79 19.74
N PHE A 250 4.69 8.03 20.22
CA PHE A 250 4.17 9.15 19.43
C PHE A 250 5.04 9.45 18.20
N ARG A 251 6.37 9.59 18.35
CA ARG A 251 7.30 9.82 17.23
C ARG A 251 7.13 8.75 16.15
N ARG A 252 7.14 7.47 16.53
CA ARG A 252 7.01 6.37 15.58
C ARG A 252 5.65 6.33 14.89
N VAL A 253 4.56 6.71 15.56
CA VAL A 253 3.23 6.82 14.92
C VAL A 253 3.16 7.99 13.94
N LEU A 254 3.74 9.15 14.27
CA LEU A 254 3.85 10.28 13.33
C LEU A 254 4.71 9.92 12.12
N TRP A 255 5.82 9.19 12.32
CA TRP A 255 6.67 8.72 11.22
C TRP A 255 6.02 7.61 10.37
N LEU A 256 5.18 6.75 10.95
CA LEU A 256 4.36 5.82 10.18
C LEU A 256 3.33 6.57 9.32
N LEU A 257 2.68 7.60 9.86
CA LEU A 257 1.79 8.47 9.07
C LEU A 257 2.54 9.20 7.95
N TYR A 258 3.73 9.72 8.20
CA TYR A 258 4.59 10.32 7.18
C TYR A 258 4.92 9.33 6.04
N ILE A 259 5.20 8.06 6.36
CA ILE A 259 5.41 7.03 5.34
C ILE A 259 4.14 6.82 4.52
N LEU A 260 3.00 6.61 5.18
CA LEU A 260 1.71 6.42 4.50
C LEU A 260 1.32 7.64 3.64
N ASP A 261 1.62 8.86 4.10
CA ASP A 261 1.37 10.11 3.37
C ASP A 261 2.23 10.17 2.08
N CYS A 262 3.52 9.88 2.18
CA CYS A 262 4.42 9.83 1.02
C CYS A 262 3.97 8.79 -0.04
N LEU A 263 3.52 7.62 0.40
CA LEU A 263 3.04 6.58 -0.51
C LEU A 263 1.68 6.95 -1.14
N LEU A 264 0.70 7.35 -0.32
CA LEU A 264 -0.69 7.56 -0.77
C LEU A 264 -0.92 8.89 -1.51
N THR A 265 0.11 9.73 -1.60
CA THR A 265 0.11 10.98 -2.38
C THR A 265 1.04 10.92 -3.61
N SER A 266 1.59 9.76 -3.94
CA SER A 266 2.37 9.52 -5.17
C SER A 266 1.51 9.49 -6.45
N THR A 267 0.58 10.43 -6.62
CA THR A 267 -0.33 10.55 -7.78
C THR A 267 -0.90 11.98 -7.87
N PRO A 268 -1.02 12.57 -9.09
CA PRO A 268 -1.59 13.90 -9.29
C PRO A 268 -2.94 14.15 -8.60
N GLY A 269 -3.16 15.38 -8.13
CA GLY A 269 -4.42 15.81 -7.50
C GLY A 269 -4.57 15.42 -6.02
N ARG A 270 -3.75 14.51 -5.50
CA ARG A 270 -3.62 14.26 -4.05
C ARG A 270 -2.60 15.24 -3.46
N GLN A 271 -2.80 15.65 -2.21
CA GLN A 271 -1.89 16.53 -1.48
C GLN A 271 -1.49 15.88 -0.14
N PRO A 272 -0.23 16.05 0.32
CA PRO A 272 0.20 15.61 1.65
C PRO A 272 -0.72 16.07 2.78
N ALA A 273 -1.03 15.17 3.68
CA ALA A 273 -1.81 15.43 4.89
C ALA A 273 -0.95 16.01 6.03
N LEU A 274 0.37 15.76 6.01
CA LEU A 274 1.37 16.39 6.86
C LEU A 274 2.14 17.48 6.10
N SER A 275 2.40 18.61 6.76
CA SER A 275 3.29 19.65 6.25
C SER A 275 4.73 19.42 6.71
N ALA A 276 5.70 20.05 6.03
CA ALA A 276 7.10 19.99 6.48
C ALA A 276 7.28 20.46 7.94
N ASN A 277 6.46 21.40 8.40
CA ASN A 277 6.49 21.91 9.78
C ASN A 277 5.99 20.90 10.83
N ASP A 278 5.18 19.91 10.45
CA ASP A 278 4.73 18.86 11.38
C ASP A 278 5.86 17.91 11.76
N THR A 279 6.87 17.78 10.88
CA THR A 279 7.98 16.82 10.98
C THR A 279 9.37 17.45 11.19
N ALA A 280 9.58 18.73 10.87
CA ALA A 280 10.91 19.35 10.82
C ALA A 280 11.65 19.40 12.18
N ASP A 281 10.92 19.50 13.29
CA ASP A 281 11.48 19.56 14.64
C ASP A 281 11.47 18.20 15.38
N VAL A 282 11.05 17.14 14.69
CA VAL A 282 10.85 15.80 15.26
C VAL A 282 12.09 14.93 15.02
N SER A 283 12.62 14.34 16.09
CA SER A 283 13.66 13.29 15.99
C SER A 283 13.15 12.08 15.21
N LEU A 284 14.01 11.48 14.40
CA LEU A 284 13.80 10.15 13.84
C LEU A 284 13.67 9.11 14.98
N PRO A 285 13.05 7.95 14.73
CA PRO A 285 12.97 6.84 15.69
C PRO A 285 14.34 6.40 16.21
N CYS A 286 14.42 6.06 17.49
CA CYS A 286 15.59 5.37 18.05
C CYS A 286 15.63 3.89 17.63
N SER A 287 16.72 3.19 17.93
CA SER A 287 16.83 1.75 17.68
C SER A 287 15.73 0.95 18.39
N ASP A 288 15.31 -0.17 17.80
CA ASP A 288 14.29 -1.04 18.42
C ASP A 288 14.73 -1.57 19.79
N MET A 289 16.04 -1.67 20.04
CA MET A 289 16.62 -1.96 21.35
C MET A 289 16.33 -0.85 22.37
N ASN A 290 16.65 0.41 22.04
CA ASN A 290 16.43 1.53 22.95
C ASN A 290 14.94 1.77 23.20
N PHE A 291 14.08 1.54 22.21
CA PHE A 291 12.63 1.57 22.40
C PHE A 291 12.16 0.46 23.34
N ALA A 292 12.54 -0.80 23.10
CA ALA A 292 12.05 -1.97 23.88
C ALA A 292 12.45 -1.96 25.36
N PHE A 293 13.57 -1.31 25.71
CA PHE A 293 14.04 -1.18 27.10
C PHE A 293 13.71 0.17 27.76
N GLY A 294 13.12 1.12 27.02
CA GLY A 294 12.84 2.47 27.53
C GLY A 294 14.10 3.33 27.74
N ASN A 295 15.19 3.04 27.04
CA ASN A 295 16.45 3.77 27.15
C ASN A 295 16.31 5.17 26.54
N ALA A 296 16.21 6.20 27.39
CA ALA A 296 16.02 7.57 26.95
C ALA A 296 17.24 8.12 26.18
N VAL A 297 17.06 8.32 24.87
CA VAL A 297 18.10 8.80 23.94
C VAL A 297 17.61 9.92 23.04
N TYR A 298 18.53 10.74 22.53
CA TYR A 298 18.26 11.78 21.53
C TYR A 298 18.69 11.30 20.15
N VAL A 299 17.88 11.53 19.12
CA VAL A 299 18.19 11.14 17.72
C VAL A 299 18.00 12.36 16.83
N GLN A 300 18.78 12.44 15.74
CA GLN A 300 18.69 13.53 14.78
C GLN A 300 17.32 13.58 14.06
N THR A 301 16.96 14.75 13.54
CA THR A 301 15.75 14.95 12.70
C THR A 301 15.93 14.32 11.32
N ILE A 302 14.85 14.30 10.52
CA ILE A 302 14.89 13.92 9.10
C ILE A 302 15.82 14.80 8.24
N ASN A 303 16.22 15.97 8.74
CA ASN A 303 17.20 16.86 8.09
C ASN A 303 18.65 16.58 8.53
N LEU A 304 18.88 15.50 9.31
CA LEU A 304 20.16 15.17 9.95
C LEU A 304 20.68 16.31 10.86
N SER A 305 19.75 17.05 11.47
CA SER A 305 20.05 18.08 12.47
C SER A 305 19.78 17.55 13.88
N ASP A 306 20.51 18.06 14.85
CA ASP A 306 20.22 17.79 16.26
C ASP A 306 18.84 18.37 16.65
N PRO A 307 18.06 17.71 17.52
CA PRO A 307 16.71 18.15 17.87
C PRO A 307 16.75 19.34 18.83
N SER A 308 15.92 20.36 18.59
CA SER A 308 16.00 21.68 19.25
C SER A 308 15.74 21.71 20.76
N ARG A 309 15.37 20.57 21.37
CA ARG A 309 15.19 20.39 22.82
C ARG A 309 16.33 19.59 23.48
N MET A 310 17.39 19.25 22.75
CA MET A 310 18.53 18.50 23.30
C MET A 310 19.31 19.35 24.31
N PRO A 311 19.70 18.80 25.48
CA PRO A 311 20.53 19.51 26.45
C PRO A 311 21.94 19.81 25.92
N SER A 312 22.50 20.96 26.28
CA SER A 312 23.86 21.34 25.91
C SER A 312 24.90 20.34 26.40
N GLY A 313 25.67 19.75 25.48
CA GLY A 313 26.69 18.73 25.78
C GLY A 313 26.19 17.29 25.72
N SER A 314 24.88 17.05 25.55
CA SER A 314 24.39 15.74 25.12
C SER A 314 24.86 15.42 23.69
N ARG A 315 24.87 14.13 23.34
CA ARG A 315 25.12 13.63 21.99
C ARG A 315 23.88 12.91 21.49
N THR A 316 23.71 12.85 20.17
CA THR A 316 22.72 11.97 19.54
C THR A 316 23.23 10.54 19.46
N ASP A 317 22.30 9.60 19.62
CA ASP A 317 22.45 8.16 19.36
C ASP A 317 22.26 7.87 17.85
N GLU A 318 22.41 6.62 17.44
CA GLU A 318 22.23 6.19 16.05
C GLU A 318 20.75 6.27 15.61
N ILE A 319 20.53 6.58 14.32
CA ILE A 319 19.19 6.54 13.71
C ILE A 319 18.75 5.08 13.60
N GLY A 320 17.69 4.73 14.31
CA GLY A 320 17.19 3.36 14.40
C GLY A 320 16.62 2.80 13.10
N GLU A 321 16.37 1.50 13.09
CA GLU A 321 15.84 0.72 11.96
C GLU A 321 14.72 1.42 11.20
N PHE A 322 13.71 1.86 11.93
CA PHE A 322 12.54 2.51 11.36
C PHE A 322 12.85 3.93 10.87
N GLY A 323 13.80 4.63 11.48
CA GLY A 323 14.32 5.90 10.98
C GLY A 323 15.05 5.78 9.64
N GLN A 324 15.76 4.67 9.40
CA GLN A 324 16.35 4.40 8.09
C GLN A 324 15.26 4.21 7.02
N ILE A 325 14.14 3.55 7.36
CA ILE A 325 12.97 3.43 6.45
C ILE A 325 12.31 4.79 6.20
N VAL A 326 12.21 5.67 7.21
CA VAL A 326 11.73 7.06 7.02
C VAL A 326 12.64 7.84 6.06
N MET A 327 13.96 7.70 6.19
CA MET A 327 14.93 8.34 5.30
C MET A 327 14.83 7.79 3.86
N ALA A 328 14.70 6.48 3.69
CA ALA A 328 14.45 5.87 2.37
C ALA A 328 13.11 6.32 1.77
N THR A 329 12.08 6.53 2.61
CA THR A 329 10.78 7.05 2.18
C THR A 329 10.83 8.53 1.78
N ARG A 330 11.69 9.34 2.43
CA ARG A 330 12.00 10.71 1.98
C ARG A 330 12.53 10.69 0.55
N ILE A 331 13.56 9.87 0.28
CA ILE A 331 14.16 9.74 -1.04
C ILE A 331 13.15 9.22 -2.07
N TRP A 332 12.31 8.25 -1.70
CA TRP A 332 11.19 7.79 -2.55
C TRP A 332 10.27 8.94 -2.97
N ARG A 333 9.78 9.75 -2.03
CA ARG A 333 8.93 10.91 -2.34
C ARG A 333 9.65 11.90 -3.24
N ASP A 334 10.92 12.19 -2.96
CA ASP A 334 11.69 13.18 -3.71
C ASP A 334 11.99 12.69 -5.15
N VAL A 335 12.12 11.37 -5.38
CA VAL A 335 12.11 10.73 -6.71
C VAL A 335 10.74 10.83 -7.40
N VAL A 336 9.64 10.53 -6.69
CA VAL A 336 8.28 10.65 -7.22
C VAL A 336 7.96 12.11 -7.61
N GLN A 337 8.39 13.08 -6.81
CA GLN A 337 8.25 14.50 -7.11
C GLN A 337 9.03 14.87 -8.38
N MET A 338 10.26 14.38 -8.55
CA MET A 338 11.02 14.57 -9.79
C MET A 338 10.24 14.03 -11.00
N LEU A 339 9.69 12.82 -10.93
CA LEU A 339 8.89 12.22 -12.01
C LEU A 339 7.65 13.06 -12.32
N MET A 340 6.87 13.43 -11.30
CA MET A 340 5.61 14.16 -11.45
C MET A 340 5.77 15.63 -11.90
N THR A 341 6.98 16.20 -11.82
CA THR A 341 7.26 17.60 -12.23
C THR A 341 8.10 17.72 -13.50
N THR A 342 8.52 16.60 -14.10
CA THR A 342 9.49 16.58 -15.21
C THR A 342 8.87 15.99 -16.48
N THR A 343 8.94 16.71 -17.59
CA THR A 343 8.62 16.18 -18.94
C THR A 343 9.88 15.59 -19.59
N THR A 344 9.82 15.12 -20.83
CA THR A 344 11.04 14.78 -21.59
C THR A 344 11.83 16.04 -21.96
N GLU A 345 11.16 17.17 -22.20
CA GLU A 345 11.79 18.45 -22.57
C GLU A 345 12.47 19.14 -21.38
N THR A 346 11.93 18.99 -20.17
CA THR A 346 12.46 19.60 -18.94
C THR A 346 13.37 18.66 -18.14
N PHE A 347 13.81 17.55 -18.73
CA PHE A 347 14.65 16.57 -18.05
C PHE A 347 16.07 17.11 -17.76
N ASN A 348 16.64 16.71 -16.62
CA ASN A 348 17.98 17.12 -16.21
C ASN A 348 18.68 15.98 -15.46
N ASP A 349 19.68 15.34 -16.09
CA ASP A 349 20.37 14.17 -15.51
C ASP A 349 21.06 14.50 -14.18
N ASN A 350 21.45 15.75 -13.94
CA ASN A 350 22.03 16.19 -12.67
C ASN A 350 21.08 15.98 -11.47
N VAL A 351 19.77 16.05 -11.68
CA VAL A 351 18.76 15.76 -10.65
C VAL A 351 18.74 14.25 -10.35
N CYS A 352 18.78 13.42 -11.39
CA CYS A 352 18.91 11.97 -11.25
C CYS A 352 20.23 11.57 -10.56
N THR A 353 21.35 12.19 -10.93
CA THR A 353 22.65 12.00 -10.26
C THR A 353 22.60 12.41 -8.79
N GLY A 354 21.96 13.55 -8.48
CA GLY A 354 21.77 14.00 -7.10
C GLY A 354 20.96 13.04 -6.24
N LEU A 355 19.86 12.51 -6.78
CA LEU A 355 19.00 11.52 -6.11
C LEU A 355 19.70 10.16 -5.94
N MET A 356 20.44 9.67 -6.95
CA MET A 356 21.32 8.50 -6.77
C MET A 356 22.36 8.76 -5.67
N GLY A 357 22.92 9.98 -5.62
CA GLY A 357 23.84 10.42 -4.57
C GLY A 357 23.20 10.57 -3.19
N GLU A 358 21.87 10.62 -3.06
CA GLU A 358 21.17 10.46 -1.76
C GLU A 358 21.01 8.99 -1.38
N ILE A 359 20.66 8.12 -2.35
CA ILE A 359 20.57 6.67 -2.12
C ILE A 359 21.91 6.11 -1.63
N GLU A 360 23.02 6.44 -2.30
CA GLU A 360 24.35 5.94 -1.90
C GLU A 360 24.85 6.56 -0.59
N ARG A 361 24.51 7.82 -0.28
CA ARG A 361 24.80 8.41 1.04
C ARG A 361 24.05 7.70 2.16
N LEU A 362 22.77 7.37 1.95
CA LEU A 362 21.98 6.64 2.93
C LEU A 362 22.54 5.22 3.12
N ARG A 363 22.83 4.49 2.03
CA ARG A 363 23.49 3.17 2.06
C ARG A 363 24.81 3.19 2.84
N ALA A 364 25.65 4.20 2.62
CA ALA A 364 26.93 4.37 3.31
C ALA A 364 26.80 4.76 4.80
N SER A 365 25.64 5.26 5.22
CA SER A 365 25.33 5.61 6.63
C SER A 365 24.67 4.48 7.42
N LEU A 366 24.33 3.35 6.80
CA LEU A 366 23.73 2.21 7.51
C LEU A 366 24.76 1.55 8.44
N SER A 367 24.32 1.19 9.65
CA SER A 367 25.12 0.37 10.57
C SER A 367 25.42 -1.00 9.96
N MET A 368 26.54 -1.63 10.37
CA MET A 368 27.14 -2.80 9.71
C MET A 368 26.18 -3.97 9.45
N GLN A 369 25.15 -4.11 10.31
CA GLN A 369 24.06 -5.07 10.24
C GLN A 369 23.17 -4.81 9.01
N TYR A 370 22.76 -3.57 8.78
CA TYR A 370 21.80 -3.20 7.73
C TYR A 370 22.42 -2.93 6.36
N VAL A 371 23.74 -2.85 6.24
CA VAL A 371 24.44 -2.80 4.93
C VAL A 371 24.07 -4.04 4.10
N ASP A 372 23.68 -3.84 2.83
CA ASP A 372 23.36 -4.93 1.90
C ASP A 372 24.63 -5.70 1.49
N LYS A 373 24.60 -7.02 1.71
CA LYS A 373 25.68 -7.98 1.39
C LYS A 373 25.05 -9.37 1.21
N PRO A 374 25.63 -10.26 0.38
CA PRO A 374 25.15 -11.63 0.21
C PRO A 374 24.93 -12.35 1.54
N GLY A 375 23.71 -12.87 1.75
CA GLY A 375 23.31 -13.62 2.95
C GLY A 375 22.80 -12.80 4.14
N GLN A 376 22.94 -11.47 4.16
CA GLN A 376 22.49 -10.63 5.29
C GLN A 376 20.97 -10.76 5.55
N ILE A 377 20.16 -10.80 4.48
CA ILE A 377 18.71 -11.04 4.58
C ILE A 377 18.38 -12.31 5.37
N ASN A 378 19.17 -13.39 5.22
CA ASN A 378 18.93 -14.67 5.92
C ASN A 378 19.23 -14.56 7.43
N LEU A 379 20.21 -13.73 7.82
CA LEU A 379 20.44 -13.41 9.23
C LEU A 379 19.27 -12.59 9.80
N HIS A 380 18.79 -11.58 9.08
CA HIS A 380 17.63 -10.80 9.51
C HIS A 380 16.34 -11.63 9.59
N ILE A 381 16.12 -12.58 8.67
CA ILE A 381 15.04 -13.57 8.75
C ILE A 381 15.16 -14.40 10.04
N THR A 382 16.35 -14.96 10.30
CA THR A 382 16.62 -15.76 11.51
C THR A 382 16.39 -14.97 12.80
N MET A 383 16.71 -13.67 12.79
CA MET A 383 16.51 -12.73 13.89
C MET A 383 15.08 -12.12 13.95
N GLY A 384 14.17 -12.49 13.06
CA GLY A 384 12.79 -11.98 13.01
C GLY A 384 12.63 -10.54 12.50
N SER A 385 13.68 -9.92 11.95
CA SER A 385 13.69 -8.56 11.37
C SER A 385 13.74 -8.53 9.84
N GLY A 386 13.63 -9.70 9.18
CA GLY A 386 13.74 -9.85 7.72
C GLY A 386 12.85 -8.92 6.90
N PHE A 387 11.57 -8.77 7.28
CA PHE A 387 10.66 -7.83 6.60
C PHE A 387 11.05 -6.36 6.78
N THR A 388 11.61 -5.96 7.93
CA THR A 388 12.08 -4.59 8.17
C THR A 388 13.31 -4.28 7.32
N TYR A 389 14.28 -5.20 7.29
CA TYR A 389 15.47 -5.13 6.44
C TYR A 389 15.10 -5.07 4.95
N ALA A 390 14.24 -5.99 4.50
CA ALA A 390 13.83 -6.05 3.11
C ALA A 390 12.99 -4.83 2.69
N MET A 391 12.13 -4.30 3.57
CA MET A 391 11.37 -3.06 3.30
C MET A 391 12.31 -1.89 3.02
N LEU A 392 13.33 -1.67 3.86
CA LEU A 392 14.35 -0.63 3.67
C LEU A 392 14.99 -0.72 2.27
N HIS A 393 15.55 -1.88 1.93
CA HIS A 393 16.25 -2.04 0.65
C HIS A 393 15.31 -2.09 -0.55
N CYS A 394 14.10 -2.63 -0.43
CA CYS A 394 13.07 -2.58 -1.47
C CYS A 394 12.67 -1.14 -1.83
N MET A 395 12.70 -0.19 -0.88
CA MET A 395 12.50 1.23 -1.17
C MET A 395 13.69 1.83 -1.93
N LEU A 396 14.93 1.54 -1.51
CA LEU A 396 16.14 2.05 -2.16
C LEU A 396 16.33 1.50 -3.58
N HIS A 397 16.04 0.22 -3.80
CA HIS A 397 16.08 -0.39 -5.13
C HIS A 397 14.94 0.09 -6.02
N CYS A 398 13.71 0.23 -5.51
CA CYS A 398 12.60 0.80 -6.27
C CYS A 398 12.90 2.24 -6.71
N ALA A 399 13.39 3.10 -5.78
CA ALA A 399 13.85 4.44 -6.12
C ALA A 399 14.95 4.43 -7.20
N SER A 400 15.95 3.54 -7.08
CA SER A 400 17.02 3.36 -8.09
C SER A 400 16.47 2.92 -9.46
N ILE A 401 15.48 2.02 -9.47
CA ILE A 401 14.79 1.53 -10.67
C ILE A 401 14.05 2.67 -11.36
N PHE A 402 13.25 3.45 -10.62
CA PHE A 402 12.52 4.61 -11.17
C PHE A 402 13.45 5.69 -11.73
N ILE A 403 14.54 6.04 -11.04
CA ILE A 403 15.54 6.99 -11.55
C ILE A 403 16.13 6.48 -12.87
N ASN A 404 16.66 5.26 -12.90
CA ASN A 404 17.39 4.77 -14.07
C ASN A 404 16.47 4.40 -15.25
N ARG A 405 15.21 4.04 -15.02
CA ARG A 405 14.17 3.98 -16.07
C ARG A 405 13.94 5.35 -16.69
N ARG A 406 13.83 6.41 -15.87
CA ARG A 406 13.61 7.76 -16.40
C ARG A 406 14.81 8.27 -17.21
N ARG A 407 16.04 7.97 -16.77
CA ARG A 407 17.28 8.21 -17.54
C ARG A 407 17.27 7.44 -18.86
N LEU A 408 16.95 6.14 -18.84
CA LEU A 408 16.90 5.28 -20.02
C LEU A 408 15.94 5.81 -21.10
N LEU A 409 14.73 6.23 -20.68
CA LEU A 409 13.71 6.78 -21.58
C LEU A 409 14.21 7.98 -22.40
N GLN A 410 15.07 8.84 -21.83
CA GLN A 410 15.64 9.97 -22.58
C GLN A 410 16.47 9.54 -23.79
N TYR A 411 17.09 8.36 -23.74
CA TYR A 411 17.86 7.82 -24.85
C TYR A 411 16.97 7.01 -25.80
N VAL A 412 16.15 6.08 -25.30
CA VAL A 412 15.37 5.17 -26.16
C VAL A 412 14.22 5.86 -26.91
N THR A 413 13.73 7.01 -26.43
CA THR A 413 12.73 7.84 -27.14
C THR A 413 13.35 9.02 -27.90
N ALA A 414 14.68 9.13 -27.98
CA ALA A 414 15.33 10.21 -28.71
C ALA A 414 15.12 10.07 -30.23
N PRO A 415 14.90 11.17 -30.98
CA PRO A 415 14.86 11.15 -32.43
C PRO A 415 16.15 10.55 -33.02
N GLY A 416 16.02 9.48 -33.82
CA GLY A 416 17.17 8.79 -34.40
C GLY A 416 17.88 7.79 -33.47
N PHE A 417 17.27 7.39 -32.36
CA PHE A 417 17.79 6.31 -31.51
C PHE A 417 18.13 5.04 -32.33
N ASN A 418 19.33 4.50 -32.13
CA ASN A 418 19.79 3.27 -32.75
C ASN A 418 20.28 2.29 -31.66
N LEU A 419 19.63 1.13 -31.58
CA LEU A 419 19.84 0.14 -30.52
C LEU A 419 21.28 -0.37 -30.46
N GLU A 420 21.84 -0.78 -31.60
CA GLU A 420 23.20 -1.35 -31.69
C GLU A 420 24.27 -0.33 -31.32
N SER A 421 24.12 0.91 -31.78
CA SER A 421 25.03 2.01 -31.44
C SER A 421 24.95 2.37 -29.96
N TRP A 422 23.74 2.37 -29.38
CA TRP A 422 23.54 2.70 -27.97
C TRP A 422 24.09 1.61 -27.04
N ARG A 423 23.91 0.32 -27.37
CA ARG A 423 24.45 -0.82 -26.60
C ARG A 423 25.95 -0.68 -26.30
N LEU A 424 26.72 -0.08 -27.21
CA LEU A 424 28.17 0.09 -27.08
C LEU A 424 28.59 1.28 -26.19
N THR A 425 27.65 2.09 -25.69
CA THR A 425 27.98 3.30 -24.91
C THR A 425 28.27 3.01 -23.43
N PRO A 426 29.16 3.77 -22.76
CA PRO A 426 29.32 3.68 -21.30
C PRO A 426 28.03 3.95 -20.52
N GLN A 427 27.17 4.84 -21.04
CA GLN A 427 25.87 5.19 -20.46
C GLN A 427 24.88 4.03 -20.51
N CYS A 428 24.90 3.21 -21.57
CA CYS A 428 24.17 1.94 -21.61
C CYS A 428 24.59 1.05 -20.43
N HIS A 429 25.88 0.76 -20.31
CA HIS A 429 26.39 -0.15 -19.29
C HIS A 429 26.06 0.33 -17.86
N ASP A 430 26.26 1.62 -17.54
CA ASP A 430 25.90 2.21 -16.23
C ASP A 430 24.40 2.07 -15.90
N ILE A 431 23.52 2.38 -16.85
CA ILE A 431 22.07 2.34 -16.63
C ILE A 431 21.57 0.89 -16.53
N ILE A 432 22.00 0.01 -17.44
CA ILE A 432 21.55 -1.38 -17.49
C ILE A 432 22.05 -2.17 -16.28
N ASP A 433 23.31 -1.99 -15.86
CA ASP A 433 23.86 -2.65 -14.67
C ASP A 433 23.13 -2.24 -13.38
N ARG A 434 22.89 -0.93 -13.18
CA ARG A 434 22.11 -0.42 -12.03
C ARG A 434 20.68 -0.95 -11.99
N LEU A 435 20.04 -1.08 -13.15
CA LEU A 435 18.71 -1.67 -13.27
C LEU A 435 18.75 -3.16 -12.94
N PHE A 436 19.61 -3.96 -13.57
CA PHE A 436 19.71 -5.39 -13.31
C PHE A 436 20.07 -5.71 -11.85
N THR A 437 21.05 -5.02 -11.28
CA THR A 437 21.42 -5.16 -9.86
C THR A 437 20.21 -4.87 -8.96
N SER A 438 19.51 -3.76 -9.19
CA SER A 438 18.37 -3.38 -8.34
C SER A 438 17.16 -4.28 -8.50
N CYS A 439 16.90 -4.79 -9.71
CA CYS A 439 15.82 -5.74 -9.96
C CYS A 439 16.15 -7.11 -9.33
N HIS A 440 17.39 -7.58 -9.47
CA HIS A 440 17.83 -8.85 -8.91
C HIS A 440 17.81 -8.85 -7.38
N SER A 441 18.41 -7.85 -6.71
CA SER A 441 18.36 -7.73 -5.24
C SER A 441 16.91 -7.67 -4.72
N THR A 442 16.03 -6.98 -5.42
CA THR A 442 14.61 -6.89 -5.03
C THR A 442 13.94 -8.27 -5.04
N ILE A 443 14.05 -9.03 -6.14
CA ILE A 443 13.47 -10.38 -6.22
C ILE A 443 14.14 -11.32 -5.20
N ALA A 444 15.47 -11.32 -5.13
CA ALA A 444 16.22 -12.19 -4.21
C ALA A 444 15.84 -11.99 -2.73
N MET A 445 15.52 -10.76 -2.31
CA MET A 445 15.01 -10.50 -0.95
C MET A 445 13.62 -11.09 -0.71
N LEU A 446 12.69 -11.01 -1.67
CA LEU A 446 11.37 -11.63 -1.53
C LEU A 446 11.48 -13.16 -1.57
N THR A 447 12.28 -13.73 -2.48
CA THR A 447 12.53 -15.18 -2.54
C THR A 447 13.16 -15.70 -1.25
N ALA A 448 14.10 -14.96 -0.65
CA ALA A 448 14.68 -15.30 0.65
C ALA A 448 13.63 -15.28 1.78
N LEU A 449 12.77 -14.25 1.80
CA LEU A 449 11.69 -14.14 2.79
C LEU A 449 10.65 -15.25 2.69
N GLU A 450 10.24 -15.61 1.48
CA GLU A 450 9.34 -16.73 1.21
C GLU A 450 9.98 -18.07 1.60
N THR A 451 11.23 -18.31 1.19
CA THR A 451 12.00 -19.52 1.55
C THR A 451 12.20 -19.65 3.06
N GLY A 452 12.33 -18.54 3.77
CA GLY A 452 12.44 -18.46 5.23
C GLY A 452 11.11 -18.39 5.97
N PHE A 453 9.96 -18.44 5.28
CA PHE A 453 8.64 -18.36 5.91
C PHE A 453 8.15 -19.73 6.40
N ASP A 454 7.06 -19.71 7.16
CA ASP A 454 6.36 -20.90 7.63
C ASP A 454 5.59 -21.55 6.48
N LYS A 455 5.91 -22.82 6.14
CA LYS A 455 5.33 -23.53 4.98
C LYS A 455 3.84 -23.84 5.12
N GLU A 456 3.29 -23.75 6.32
CA GLU A 456 1.83 -23.90 6.56
C GLU A 456 1.11 -22.53 6.66
N GLY A 457 1.84 -21.42 6.58
CA GLY A 457 1.31 -20.07 6.70
C GLY A 457 1.20 -19.33 5.36
N ILE A 458 0.15 -18.53 5.19
CA ILE A 458 0.04 -17.58 4.07
C ILE A 458 0.97 -16.38 4.35
N ILE A 459 1.96 -16.17 3.49
CA ILE A 459 2.84 -15.00 3.56
C ILE A 459 2.10 -13.75 3.09
N CYS A 460 2.11 -12.71 3.93
CA CYS A 460 1.48 -11.42 3.64
C CYS A 460 2.57 -10.38 3.36
N PHE A 461 3.10 -10.36 2.14
CA PHE A 461 4.07 -9.34 1.77
C PHE A 461 3.45 -7.92 1.86
N PRO A 462 4.21 -6.93 2.37
CA PRO A 462 3.79 -5.53 2.32
C PRO A 462 3.57 -5.05 0.88
N ILE A 463 2.52 -4.24 0.68
CA ILE A 463 2.11 -3.72 -0.64
C ILE A 463 3.29 -3.08 -1.39
N PHE A 464 4.13 -2.30 -0.71
CA PHE A 464 5.31 -1.67 -1.32
C PHE A 464 6.33 -2.70 -1.83
N MET A 465 6.58 -3.78 -1.10
CA MET A 465 7.54 -4.81 -1.51
C MET A 465 7.07 -5.57 -2.75
N LEU A 466 5.75 -5.84 -2.83
CA LEU A 466 5.13 -6.40 -4.02
C LEU A 466 5.19 -5.41 -5.20
N PHE A 467 5.06 -4.09 -4.94
CA PHE A 467 5.25 -3.07 -5.98
C PHE A 467 6.71 -2.95 -6.45
N SER A 468 7.70 -3.04 -5.55
CA SER A 468 9.12 -3.14 -5.91
C SER A 468 9.37 -4.37 -6.79
N SER A 469 8.77 -5.52 -6.45
CA SER A 469 8.86 -6.75 -7.25
C SER A 469 8.22 -6.59 -8.63
N PHE A 470 6.98 -6.07 -8.71
CA PHE A 470 6.32 -5.78 -9.99
C PHE A 470 7.16 -4.85 -10.87
N THR A 471 7.64 -3.73 -10.33
CA THR A 471 8.42 -2.76 -11.10
C THR A 471 9.79 -3.29 -11.50
N ALA A 472 10.43 -4.12 -10.68
CA ALA A 472 11.65 -4.85 -11.05
C ALA A 472 11.41 -5.82 -12.23
N SER A 473 10.42 -6.70 -12.11
CA SER A 473 10.12 -7.72 -13.12
C SER A 473 9.58 -7.12 -14.42
N ALA A 474 8.72 -6.11 -14.36
CA ALA A 474 8.25 -5.38 -15.54
C ALA A 474 9.41 -4.64 -16.24
N THR A 475 10.36 -4.08 -15.48
CA THR A 475 11.55 -3.44 -16.06
C THR A 475 12.43 -4.45 -16.79
N VAL A 476 12.75 -5.58 -16.17
CA VAL A 476 13.59 -6.63 -16.80
C VAL A 476 12.88 -7.31 -17.97
N ALA A 477 11.55 -7.44 -17.92
CA ALA A 477 10.76 -7.88 -19.07
C ALA A 477 10.85 -6.88 -20.23
N TYR A 478 10.70 -5.58 -19.96
CA TYR A 478 10.88 -4.52 -20.96
C TYR A 478 12.31 -4.46 -21.54
N LEU A 479 13.35 -4.57 -20.70
CA LEU A 479 14.73 -4.63 -21.18
C LEU A 479 14.94 -5.85 -22.10
N SER A 480 14.26 -6.96 -21.84
CA SER A 480 14.31 -8.14 -22.70
C SER A 480 13.57 -7.90 -24.04
N LEU A 481 12.37 -7.32 -24.01
CA LEU A 481 11.60 -6.94 -25.21
C LEU A 481 12.31 -5.87 -26.08
N LYS A 482 13.04 -4.92 -25.46
CA LYS A 482 13.84 -3.91 -26.16
C LYS A 482 15.18 -4.47 -26.68
N GLY A 483 15.54 -5.71 -26.33
CA GLY A 483 16.86 -6.28 -26.64
C GLY A 483 18.01 -5.60 -25.90
N LEU A 484 17.78 -5.10 -24.70
CA LEU A 484 18.76 -4.45 -23.82
C LEU A 484 19.26 -5.35 -22.67
N THR A 485 18.69 -6.54 -22.51
CA THR A 485 19.21 -7.57 -21.60
C THR A 485 20.61 -8.03 -22.04
N PRO A 486 21.65 -7.98 -21.18
CA PRO A 486 22.98 -8.47 -21.51
C PRO A 486 22.98 -9.98 -21.88
N PRO A 487 23.77 -10.43 -22.88
CA PRO A 487 23.75 -11.82 -23.33
C PRO A 487 24.05 -12.86 -22.24
N ASN A 488 24.86 -12.50 -21.24
CA ASN A 488 25.20 -13.33 -20.08
C ASN A 488 24.15 -13.29 -18.95
N ALA A 489 23.08 -12.48 -19.09
CA ALA A 489 22.04 -12.28 -18.08
C ALA A 489 20.65 -12.73 -18.54
N VAL A 490 20.51 -13.33 -19.73
CA VAL A 490 19.22 -13.73 -20.32
C VAL A 490 18.47 -14.75 -19.44
N GLU A 491 19.16 -15.75 -18.89
CA GLU A 491 18.57 -16.72 -17.96
C GLU A 491 18.11 -16.03 -16.67
N THR A 492 18.97 -15.22 -16.05
CA THR A 492 18.66 -14.43 -14.85
C THR A 492 17.48 -13.49 -15.08
N ALA A 493 17.35 -12.90 -16.27
CA ALA A 493 16.19 -12.09 -16.65
C ALA A 493 14.90 -12.92 -16.68
N GLY A 494 14.95 -14.12 -17.28
CA GLY A 494 13.83 -15.06 -17.29
C GLY A 494 13.37 -15.49 -15.89
N HIS A 495 14.31 -15.65 -14.95
CA HIS A 495 13.99 -15.89 -13.53
C HIS A 495 13.34 -14.66 -12.88
N ILE A 496 13.95 -13.47 -12.97
CA ILE A 496 13.40 -12.23 -12.40
C ILE A 496 11.96 -11.96 -12.85
N VAL A 497 11.63 -12.20 -14.12
CA VAL A 497 10.25 -12.01 -14.63
C VAL A 497 9.29 -13.09 -14.09
N ARG A 498 9.73 -14.35 -14.02
CA ARG A 498 8.93 -15.48 -13.54
C ARG A 498 8.64 -15.39 -12.04
N ASP A 499 9.65 -15.12 -11.23
CA ASP A 499 9.55 -15.11 -9.77
C ASP A 499 8.71 -13.92 -9.29
N GLY A 500 8.83 -12.76 -9.95
CA GLY A 500 7.92 -11.64 -9.72
C GLY A 500 6.49 -11.91 -10.18
N LEU A 501 6.28 -12.66 -11.27
CA LEU A 501 4.95 -13.07 -11.70
C LEU A 501 4.30 -14.01 -10.66
N HIS A 502 5.06 -14.94 -10.09
CA HIS A 502 4.66 -15.78 -8.96
C HIS A 502 4.24 -14.94 -7.74
N PHE A 503 5.06 -13.98 -7.29
CA PHE A 503 4.69 -13.08 -6.20
C PHE A 503 3.43 -12.24 -6.49
N MET A 504 3.15 -11.90 -7.76
CA MET A 504 1.90 -11.22 -8.12
C MET A 504 0.69 -12.17 -8.15
N GLN A 505 0.89 -13.47 -8.41
CA GLN A 505 -0.15 -14.49 -8.38
C GLN A 505 -0.60 -14.76 -6.94
N ASP A 506 0.34 -15.06 -6.03
CA ASP A 506 0.02 -15.29 -4.61
C ASP A 506 -0.42 -14.01 -3.89
N GLY A 507 0.10 -12.85 -4.32
CA GLY A 507 -0.24 -11.55 -3.76
C GLY A 507 -1.68 -11.09 -4.02
N VAL A 508 -2.32 -11.49 -5.12
CA VAL A 508 -3.60 -10.86 -5.55
C VAL A 508 -4.80 -11.22 -4.68
N ASP A 509 -4.85 -12.45 -4.16
CA ASP A 509 -5.92 -12.89 -3.25
C ASP A 509 -5.82 -12.19 -1.87
N THR A 510 -4.58 -11.90 -1.45
CA THR A 510 -4.29 -11.11 -0.25
C THR A 510 -4.62 -9.63 -0.47
N TRP A 511 -4.23 -9.08 -1.64
CA TRP A 511 -4.33 -7.65 -1.99
C TRP A 511 -4.93 -7.46 -3.39
N PRO A 512 -6.26 -7.24 -3.51
CA PRO A 512 -6.93 -7.00 -4.80
C PRO A 512 -6.33 -5.87 -5.65
N LEU A 513 -5.63 -4.92 -5.03
CA LEU A 513 -4.79 -3.91 -5.66
C LEU A 513 -3.86 -4.45 -6.77
N ILE A 514 -3.31 -5.64 -6.58
CA ILE A 514 -2.32 -6.26 -7.47
C ILE A 514 -2.94 -6.75 -8.79
N SER A 515 -4.27 -6.76 -8.91
CA SER A 515 -4.99 -7.27 -10.09
C SER A 515 -4.73 -6.51 -11.41
N SER A 516 -4.20 -5.28 -11.39
CA SER A 516 -3.64 -4.64 -12.60
C SER A 516 -2.20 -5.09 -12.87
N TRP A 517 -1.35 -5.10 -11.84
CA TRP A 517 0.07 -5.44 -11.91
C TRP A 517 0.29 -6.87 -12.43
N LEU A 518 -0.48 -7.83 -11.90
CA LEU A 518 -0.51 -9.23 -12.33
C LEU A 518 -0.88 -9.36 -13.81
N ARG A 519 -1.95 -8.69 -14.26
CA ARG A 519 -2.39 -8.76 -15.67
C ARG A 519 -1.35 -8.16 -16.62
N HIS A 520 -0.76 -7.04 -16.23
CA HIS A 520 0.31 -6.40 -17.00
C HIS A 520 1.53 -7.33 -17.14
N LEU A 521 2.07 -7.82 -16.02
CA LEU A 521 3.27 -8.68 -16.03
C LEU A 521 3.02 -10.02 -16.73
N ALA A 522 1.81 -10.59 -16.63
CA ALA A 522 1.42 -11.80 -17.34
C ALA A 522 1.36 -11.64 -18.87
N VAL A 523 1.03 -10.43 -19.38
CA VAL A 523 1.12 -10.13 -20.82
C VAL A 523 2.59 -10.05 -21.26
N MET A 524 3.44 -9.34 -20.51
CA MET A 524 4.88 -9.24 -20.84
C MET A 524 5.58 -10.59 -20.84
N HIS A 525 5.35 -11.42 -19.81
CA HIS A 525 5.91 -12.77 -19.71
C HIS A 525 5.46 -13.68 -20.87
N ARG A 526 4.19 -13.57 -21.32
CA ARG A 526 3.67 -14.34 -22.45
C ARG A 526 4.36 -13.95 -23.77
N VAL A 527 4.50 -12.66 -24.04
CA VAL A 527 5.10 -12.18 -25.30
C VAL A 527 6.58 -12.54 -25.36
N LEU A 528 7.31 -12.45 -24.25
CA LEU A 528 8.70 -12.95 -24.14
C LEU A 528 8.82 -14.45 -24.44
N GLY A 529 7.87 -15.27 -23.98
CA GLY A 529 7.83 -16.70 -24.30
C GLY A 529 7.60 -16.96 -25.79
N ASN A 530 6.71 -16.19 -26.43
CA ASN A 530 6.42 -16.32 -27.86
C ASN A 530 7.61 -15.91 -28.73
N ASP A 531 8.28 -14.79 -28.42
CA ASP A 531 9.49 -14.33 -29.13
C ASP A 531 10.62 -15.36 -29.03
N ALA A 532 10.84 -15.96 -27.85
CA ALA A 532 11.85 -16.99 -27.66
C ALA A 532 11.58 -18.25 -28.50
N VAL A 533 10.31 -18.61 -28.72
CA VAL A 533 9.92 -19.72 -29.61
C VAL A 533 10.09 -19.32 -31.08
N ALA A 534 9.66 -18.12 -31.47
CA ALA A 534 9.78 -17.62 -32.84
C ALA A 534 11.24 -17.41 -33.30
N GLY A 535 12.14 -17.06 -32.37
CA GLY A 535 13.58 -16.97 -32.59
C GLY A 535 14.31 -18.33 -32.61
N SER A 536 13.63 -19.43 -32.24
CA SER A 536 14.22 -20.77 -32.29
C SER A 536 14.12 -21.36 -33.71
N PRO A 537 15.21 -21.90 -34.29
CA PRO A 537 15.15 -22.50 -35.62
C PRO A 537 14.30 -23.77 -35.60
N THR A 538 13.21 -23.78 -36.37
CA THR A 538 12.32 -24.95 -36.49
C THR A 538 13.12 -26.19 -36.89
N PRO A 539 13.00 -27.33 -36.18
CA PRO A 539 13.69 -28.55 -36.57
C PRO A 539 13.20 -29.00 -37.95
N VAL A 540 14.13 -29.11 -38.90
CA VAL A 540 13.82 -29.55 -40.27
C VAL A 540 13.21 -30.95 -40.20
N PRO A 541 12.03 -31.20 -40.80
CA PRO A 541 11.42 -32.51 -40.77
C PRO A 541 12.32 -33.53 -41.48
N PRO A 542 12.51 -34.74 -40.92
CA PRO A 542 13.38 -35.74 -41.53
C PRO A 542 12.85 -36.14 -42.92
N ALA A 543 13.73 -36.16 -43.91
CA ALA A 543 13.40 -36.59 -45.26
C ALA A 543 12.93 -38.06 -45.26
N PRO A 544 11.97 -38.44 -46.12
CA PRO A 544 11.43 -39.80 -46.15
C PRO A 544 12.50 -40.81 -46.56
N ALA A 545 12.75 -41.80 -45.70
CA ALA A 545 13.72 -42.85 -45.95
C ALA A 545 13.19 -43.86 -46.99
N ASN A 546 13.75 -43.83 -48.21
CA ASN A 546 13.51 -44.87 -49.20
C ASN A 546 14.34 -46.12 -48.87
N ASN A 547 13.65 -47.25 -48.64
CA ASN A 547 14.28 -48.56 -48.51
C ASN A 547 14.86 -49.02 -49.86
N HIS A 548 16.16 -49.30 -49.91
CA HIS A 548 16.74 -50.26 -50.86
C HIS A 548 17.90 -51.03 -50.21
N THR A 549 18.22 -52.18 -50.80
CA THR A 549 18.90 -53.33 -50.17
C THR A 549 20.28 -53.63 -50.75
N ALA A 550 21.08 -54.43 -50.01
CA ALA A 550 22.35 -55.07 -50.42
C ALA A 550 23.59 -54.13 -50.54
N SER A 551 24.84 -54.56 -50.29
CA SER A 551 25.34 -55.84 -49.73
C SER A 551 26.79 -55.74 -49.21
N VAL A 552 27.08 -56.47 -48.12
CA VAL A 552 28.31 -57.21 -47.74
C VAL A 552 29.66 -56.81 -48.38
N SER A 553 30.65 -56.48 -47.53
CA SER A 553 32.02 -57.04 -47.59
C SER A 553 32.78 -56.81 -46.27
N GLU A 554 33.62 -57.78 -45.87
CA GLU A 554 34.37 -57.78 -44.60
C GLU A 554 35.84 -57.38 -44.77
N SER A 555 36.42 -56.74 -43.75
CA SER A 555 37.82 -56.96 -43.34
C SER A 555 38.01 -56.44 -41.91
N GLY A 556 38.40 -57.27 -40.95
CA GLY A 556 38.48 -56.89 -39.53
C GLY A 556 39.80 -57.26 -38.85
N ARG A 557 39.95 -56.84 -37.58
CA ARG A 557 40.88 -57.42 -36.59
C ARG A 557 40.56 -56.95 -35.16
N GLU A 558 40.19 -57.93 -34.32
CA GLU A 558 40.66 -58.21 -32.95
C GLU A 558 41.35 -57.08 -32.15
N SER A 559 41.10 -56.86 -30.85
CA SER A 559 40.59 -57.74 -29.76
C SER A 559 39.85 -56.89 -28.70
N GLY A 560 38.81 -57.34 -27.97
CA GLY A 560 38.81 -58.32 -26.85
C GLY A 560 38.82 -57.58 -25.49
N ARG A 561 37.97 -57.83 -24.48
CA ARG A 561 37.02 -58.92 -24.18
C ARG A 561 35.83 -58.44 -23.31
N ASP A 562 34.67 -59.08 -23.47
CA ASP A 562 33.80 -59.79 -22.48
C ASP A 562 33.80 -59.36 -20.98
N SER A 563 32.69 -59.37 -20.21
CA SER A 563 31.27 -59.70 -20.46
C SER A 563 30.34 -59.24 -19.29
N GLU A 564 29.03 -59.51 -19.36
CA GLU A 564 27.91 -58.87 -18.59
C GLU A 564 27.42 -59.63 -17.29
N PRO A 565 26.27 -59.30 -16.60
CA PRO A 565 26.11 -59.39 -15.13
C PRO A 565 25.19 -60.56 -14.62
N PRO A 566 24.81 -60.62 -13.30
CA PRO A 566 23.54 -60.02 -12.84
C PRO A 566 23.48 -59.55 -11.34
N ALA A 567 22.27 -59.20 -10.85
CA ALA A 567 21.90 -58.70 -9.48
C ALA A 567 21.62 -59.86 -8.45
N PRO A 568 21.09 -59.70 -7.19
CA PRO A 568 20.48 -58.53 -6.50
C PRO A 568 20.72 -58.37 -4.94
N LEU A 569 19.87 -57.56 -4.29
CA LEU A 569 19.75 -57.10 -2.88
C LEU A 569 19.96 -58.08 -1.69
N PRO A 570 20.37 -57.52 -0.53
CA PRO A 570 19.89 -57.88 0.83
C PRO A 570 19.38 -56.65 1.62
N ARG A 571 18.64 -56.66 2.74
CA ARG A 571 17.67 -57.54 3.49
C ARG A 571 17.25 -56.73 4.76
N ARG A 572 16.07 -56.98 5.36
CA ARG A 572 15.63 -56.40 6.67
C ARG A 572 15.99 -57.33 7.86
N PRO A 573 15.93 -56.85 9.12
CA PRO A 573 14.76 -57.15 10.00
C PRO A 573 14.35 -55.97 10.95
N GLY A 574 13.20 -55.95 11.64
CA GLY A 574 11.99 -56.80 11.60
C GLY A 574 11.13 -56.75 12.90
N VAL A 575 9.86 -57.21 12.83
CA VAL A 575 9.01 -57.76 13.95
C VAL A 575 8.47 -56.77 15.02
N THR A 576 7.17 -56.69 15.40
CA THR A 576 5.86 -57.23 14.89
C THR A 576 4.75 -56.13 15.00
N THR A 577 3.52 -56.15 15.59
CA THR A 577 2.63 -57.11 16.33
C THR A 577 1.16 -56.58 16.31
N ILE A 578 0.28 -56.99 15.38
CA ILE A 578 -0.84 -57.97 15.52
C ILE A 578 -2.23 -57.41 15.99
N ASN A 579 -3.30 -57.97 15.39
CA ASN A 579 -4.77 -57.78 15.59
C ASN A 579 -5.43 -56.50 15.00
N GLY A 580 -6.63 -56.57 14.36
CA GLY A 580 -7.36 -57.75 13.85
C GLY A 580 -8.90 -57.58 13.75
N GLY A 581 -9.50 -57.96 12.60
CA GLY A 581 -10.97 -57.92 12.33
C GLY A 581 -11.43 -56.63 11.64
N SER A 582 -12.08 -56.60 10.46
CA SER A 582 -13.23 -57.36 9.91
C SER A 582 -14.56 -57.03 10.62
N GLY A 583 -15.66 -56.66 9.94
CA GLY A 583 -15.91 -56.41 8.51
C GLY A 583 -17.40 -56.59 8.18
N GLY A 584 -18.00 -55.76 7.31
CA GLY A 584 -19.42 -55.87 6.97
C GLY A 584 -19.93 -54.87 5.92
N VAL A 585 -20.85 -55.32 5.06
CA VAL A 585 -21.47 -54.54 3.96
C VAL A 585 -22.94 -54.27 4.31
N GLY A 586 -23.46 -53.07 4.02
CA GLY A 586 -24.87 -52.74 4.28
C GLY A 586 -25.34 -51.36 3.78
N THR A 587 -25.80 -51.32 2.54
CA THR A 587 -26.83 -50.37 2.04
C THR A 587 -28.10 -51.19 1.73
N PRO A 588 -29.31 -50.62 1.53
CA PRO A 588 -29.64 -49.21 1.21
C PRO A 588 -30.84 -48.59 1.97
N ALA A 589 -31.10 -47.29 1.73
CA ALA A 589 -32.44 -46.71 1.65
C ALA A 589 -32.38 -45.32 0.96
N SER A 590 -33.46 -44.92 0.29
CA SER A 590 -33.64 -43.59 -0.32
C SER A 590 -34.77 -42.80 0.36
N VAL A 591 -34.66 -41.47 0.44
CA VAL A 591 -35.75 -40.58 0.86
C VAL A 591 -35.88 -39.43 -0.15
N SER A 592 -37.12 -39.02 -0.44
CA SER A 592 -37.50 -38.12 -1.54
C SER A 592 -37.73 -36.66 -1.09
N PRO A 593 -37.73 -35.67 -2.01
CA PRO A 593 -37.88 -34.25 -1.68
C PRO A 593 -39.34 -33.80 -1.38
N PRO A 594 -39.53 -32.63 -0.74
CA PRO A 594 -40.85 -32.08 -0.41
C PRO A 594 -41.60 -31.48 -1.63
N PRO A 595 -42.94 -31.24 -1.52
CA PRO A 595 -43.83 -31.05 -2.67
C PRO A 595 -44.02 -29.58 -3.14
N PRO A 596 -44.59 -29.37 -4.36
CA PRO A 596 -44.82 -28.05 -4.96
C PRO A 596 -46.27 -27.51 -4.81
N GLN A 597 -46.52 -26.33 -5.42
CA GLN A 597 -47.79 -25.59 -5.64
C GLN A 597 -48.22 -24.57 -4.56
N PRO A 598 -49.05 -23.55 -4.91
CA PRO A 598 -49.62 -23.23 -6.23
C PRO A 598 -49.13 -21.90 -6.85
N ALA A 599 -49.50 -21.65 -8.11
CA ALA A 599 -49.29 -20.37 -8.78
C ALA A 599 -50.58 -19.52 -8.76
N GLU A 600 -50.47 -18.24 -8.41
CA GLU A 600 -51.54 -17.26 -8.64
C GLU A 600 -51.32 -16.50 -9.96
N ILE A 601 -52.38 -16.36 -10.75
CA ILE A 601 -52.45 -15.43 -11.88
C ILE A 601 -53.09 -14.13 -11.36
N LYS A 602 -52.39 -12.99 -11.50
CA LYS A 602 -52.97 -11.66 -11.26
C LYS A 602 -52.74 -10.73 -12.45
N GLN A 603 -53.69 -9.80 -12.61
CA GLN A 603 -53.98 -9.13 -13.88
C GLN A 603 -53.11 -7.89 -14.11
N SER A 604 -53.06 -7.45 -15.36
CA SER A 604 -52.45 -6.19 -15.78
C SER A 604 -53.21 -4.97 -15.26
N THR A 605 -52.47 -3.94 -14.82
CA THR A 605 -52.94 -2.55 -14.74
C THR A 605 -51.72 -1.64 -14.92
N GLU A 606 -51.89 -0.54 -15.63
CA GLU A 606 -50.79 0.35 -16.02
C GLU A 606 -50.27 1.20 -14.84
N MET A 607 -48.97 1.49 -14.84
CA MET A 607 -48.39 2.53 -14.00
C MET A 607 -47.41 3.42 -14.78
N LEU A 608 -47.60 4.74 -14.65
CA LEU A 608 -46.73 5.77 -15.21
C LEU A 608 -45.40 5.86 -14.43
N PRO A 609 -44.29 6.31 -15.06
CA PRO A 609 -42.94 6.03 -14.58
C PRO A 609 -42.52 6.85 -13.34
N GLN A 610 -41.81 6.19 -12.43
CA GLN A 610 -41.03 6.84 -11.37
C GLN A 610 -39.66 7.32 -11.91
N PRO A 611 -39.07 8.38 -11.33
CA PRO A 611 -37.76 8.88 -11.74
C PRO A 611 -36.61 7.95 -11.28
N PRO A 612 -35.52 7.82 -12.05
CA PRO A 612 -34.42 6.93 -11.70
C PRO A 612 -33.64 7.44 -10.47
N ILE A 613 -33.41 6.54 -9.50
CA ILE A 613 -32.44 6.75 -8.43
C ILE A 613 -31.05 6.48 -9.01
N GLY A 614 -30.24 7.52 -9.16
CA GLY A 614 -28.90 7.44 -9.73
C GLY A 614 -27.89 6.80 -8.79
N ASN A 615 -27.90 5.47 -8.67
CA ASN A 615 -26.75 4.74 -8.16
C ASN A 615 -25.59 4.93 -9.16
N GLY A 616 -24.65 5.79 -8.78
CA GLY A 616 -23.42 6.07 -9.53
C GLY A 616 -22.42 4.91 -9.48
N VAL A 617 -22.85 3.70 -9.85
CA VAL A 617 -21.94 2.69 -10.34
C VAL A 617 -21.37 3.26 -11.63
N ALA A 618 -20.12 3.74 -11.57
CA ALA A 618 -19.38 4.02 -12.79
C ALA A 618 -19.35 2.71 -13.58
N SER A 619 -20.09 2.67 -14.70
CA SER A 619 -20.07 1.54 -15.60
C SER A 619 -18.63 1.39 -16.05
N ALA A 620 -17.96 0.33 -15.61
CA ALA A 620 -16.69 -0.03 -16.19
C ALA A 620 -16.95 -0.22 -17.69
N GLU A 621 -16.35 0.62 -18.52
CA GLU A 621 -16.31 0.34 -19.95
C GLU A 621 -15.75 -1.08 -20.09
N PRO A 622 -16.37 -1.96 -20.89
CA PRO A 622 -15.91 -3.33 -21.02
C PRO A 622 -14.48 -3.26 -21.53
N ALA A 623 -13.52 -3.61 -20.65
CA ALA A 623 -12.11 -3.44 -20.91
C ALA A 623 -11.78 -4.07 -22.26
N ALA A 624 -11.24 -3.26 -23.17
CA ALA A 624 -11.00 -3.67 -24.55
C ALA A 624 -10.29 -5.05 -24.53
N PRO A 625 -10.79 -6.04 -25.30
CA PRO A 625 -10.22 -7.38 -25.25
C PRO A 625 -8.72 -7.27 -25.56
N VAL A 626 -7.89 -7.75 -24.64
CA VAL A 626 -6.42 -7.68 -24.75
C VAL A 626 -6.06 -8.22 -26.13
N PRO A 627 -5.43 -7.43 -27.02
CA PRO A 627 -5.18 -7.85 -28.39
C PRO A 627 -4.40 -9.17 -28.38
N GLN A 628 -4.97 -10.21 -28.98
CA GLN A 628 -4.36 -11.54 -28.97
C GLN A 628 -3.06 -11.58 -29.78
N ASP A 629 -2.88 -10.61 -30.67
CA ASP A 629 -1.81 -10.52 -31.67
C ASP A 629 -0.94 -9.26 -31.52
N MET A 630 -0.78 -8.69 -30.31
CA MET A 630 0.17 -7.58 -30.08
C MET A 630 1.62 -8.08 -30.13
N THR A 631 2.42 -7.51 -31.03
CA THR A 631 3.84 -7.89 -31.18
C THR A 631 4.71 -7.39 -30.02
N ALA A 632 5.89 -7.98 -29.84
CA ALA A 632 6.88 -7.53 -28.86
C ALA A 632 7.29 -6.05 -29.05
N SER A 633 7.40 -5.58 -30.30
CA SER A 633 7.74 -4.18 -30.57
C SER A 633 6.61 -3.22 -30.22
N GLU A 634 5.35 -3.59 -30.47
CA GLU A 634 4.19 -2.77 -30.10
C GLU A 634 3.99 -2.73 -28.59
N LEU A 635 4.14 -3.87 -27.90
CA LEU A 635 4.12 -3.94 -26.44
C LEU A 635 5.25 -3.09 -25.83
N CYS A 636 6.45 -3.16 -26.40
CA CYS A 636 7.59 -2.37 -25.95
C CYS A 636 7.29 -0.86 -26.02
N SER A 637 6.82 -0.36 -27.17
CA SER A 637 6.46 1.06 -27.33
C SER A 637 5.07 1.44 -26.78
N ALA A 638 4.28 0.48 -26.28
CA ALA A 638 3.19 0.75 -25.36
C ALA A 638 3.75 1.02 -23.96
N PHE A 639 4.57 0.11 -23.42
CA PHE A 639 5.20 0.24 -22.10
C PHE A 639 6.01 1.53 -21.98
N GLU A 640 6.78 1.92 -22.99
CA GLU A 640 7.53 3.20 -23.02
C GLU A 640 6.64 4.43 -22.82
N ARG A 641 5.40 4.42 -23.35
CA ARG A 641 4.42 5.49 -23.13
C ARG A 641 3.84 5.45 -21.72
N GLN A 642 3.45 4.26 -21.24
CA GLN A 642 2.98 4.06 -19.87
C GLN A 642 4.01 4.54 -18.83
N LEU A 643 5.32 4.41 -19.12
CA LEU A 643 6.39 4.91 -18.25
C LEU A 643 6.61 6.43 -18.31
N LEU A 644 6.23 7.08 -19.42
CA LEU A 644 6.25 8.53 -19.54
C LEU A 644 4.99 9.17 -18.91
N GLU A 645 3.86 8.48 -18.99
CA GLU A 645 2.56 8.87 -18.42
C GLU A 645 2.43 8.54 -16.91
N LEU A 646 3.40 7.79 -16.35
CA LEU A 646 3.50 7.38 -14.94
C LEU A 646 2.40 6.40 -14.50
N ASP A 647 1.96 5.53 -15.41
CA ASP A 647 0.88 4.57 -15.16
C ASP A 647 1.20 3.56 -14.06
N ASP A 648 2.47 3.27 -13.78
CA ASP A 648 2.85 2.40 -12.66
C ASP A 648 2.65 3.08 -11.29
N LEU A 649 2.82 4.40 -11.18
CA LEU A 649 2.40 5.16 -10.01
C LEU A 649 0.86 5.28 -9.92
N ALA A 650 0.16 5.34 -11.05
CA ALA A 650 -1.31 5.22 -11.06
C ALA A 650 -1.76 3.81 -10.59
N ALA A 651 -1.05 2.76 -11.01
CA ALA A 651 -1.27 1.37 -10.62
C ALA A 651 -1.02 1.17 -9.11
N PHE A 652 0.04 1.77 -8.58
CA PHE A 652 0.36 1.80 -7.15
C PHE A 652 -0.81 2.33 -6.31
N MET A 653 -1.55 3.29 -6.85
CA MET A 653 -2.74 3.89 -6.25
C MET A 653 -4.07 3.21 -6.64
N GLY A 654 -4.02 2.07 -7.32
CA GLY A 654 -5.20 1.25 -7.67
C GLY A 654 -5.91 1.63 -8.96
N GLY A 655 -5.31 2.51 -9.77
CA GLY A 655 -5.73 2.84 -11.13
C GLY A 655 -5.65 1.66 -12.11
N GLY A 656 -6.12 1.90 -13.33
CA GLY A 656 -5.91 1.00 -14.46
C GLY A 656 -4.51 1.17 -15.06
N VAL A 657 -4.06 0.11 -15.74
CA VAL A 657 -2.89 0.01 -16.63
C VAL A 657 -3.27 -0.96 -17.75
#